data_AF-A0A078ARM1-F1
#
_entry.id   AF-A0A078ARM1-F1
#
_cell.length_a   1.000
_cell.length_b   1.000
_cell.length_c   1.000
_cell.angle_alpha   90.00
_cell.angle_beta   90.00
_cell.angle_gamma   90.00
#
_symmetry.space_group_name_H-M   'P 1'
#
loop_
_entity.id
_entity.type
_entity.pdbx_description
1 polymer ?
#
loop_
_entity_poly.entity_id
_entity_poly.type
_entity_poly.pdbx_seq_one_letter_code
_entity_poly.pdbx_strand_id
1 'polypeptide(L)'
;MNIWFERGFKRKFVGYELTKYFGGQSFLGTNTFSGGDYTGQDEDWNLLYKFYAKYPEVKYFPQHNHFFQQFGGNMELSHSAAIFIRKQRSLMSKGYTEEKAFQIVEKDLGKFIQQQREEMRIIRGVAFNAFGDSYLDRMQRIAELESSMKMKRLERDIPKYQRAQNEWIKEMETMLQHNKQKQNSAQNEGGEDEDISYTRESIEDAYTTDYQKVQQKDSVQSYTPVLYEIVKDQNALNKKETLSEIQEGFLQRAESLLKIFHERSHIHDGLKNLSNEQVLRRVREGPTRLKRAAKSLLYKLQKHNVVLDQNGDVDFSNVKEPNVLSSLKKNENLVRLTLMQADLEFEYPQKLEKMTIKADLLKLIDEEELKLKSMVEQKEHEELAKKVLTYEEYYSNYPQQETRLAFPNTSNLGASRKDTKYEEFIKEKTSVNIFENDLLDQAYKFWENDVDKTERLKKIWLDLKRKNALGGVDQRTTEEQDQLTGQIVELTRKIRFRVDQELVKRNINPVFKNNYKAYDKEEFLVDANMEFFKIKKLLERNPKTLKDDPLLSIDYLKVIDLIKRRRLYEDANDQFHPHEQYESTYLDPEVKDQKKQIDELRKAQAFMNQLDTEQLTTGGDSALLEDEETEAQVRTTKKKEEREKAKLMKQFDALAQQYEKSNKKILNTEDKETVGQMKKSTKKKKEKTLGSKLRLKEKKVGPEKK
;
A
#
# COMPACT_ATOMS: atom_id res chain seq x y z
N MET A 1 -12.67 8.16 103.53
CA MET A 1 -11.64 7.10 103.61
C MET A 1 -10.93 7.03 102.26
N ASN A 2 -9.61 7.18 102.23
CA ASN A 2 -8.83 7.52 101.03
C ASN A 2 -8.24 6.25 100.37
N ILE A 3 -8.80 5.85 99.23
CA ILE A 3 -8.33 4.77 98.33
C ILE A 3 -6.85 4.90 97.93
N TRP A 4 -6.27 6.09 98.07
CA TRP A 4 -4.88 6.38 97.74
C TRP A 4 -3.86 5.93 98.80
N PHE A 5 -4.26 5.79 100.07
CA PHE A 5 -3.37 5.30 101.12
C PHE A 5 -3.21 3.77 101.09
N GLU A 6 -4.23 3.04 100.62
CA GLU A 6 -4.19 1.57 100.52
C GLU A 6 -3.33 1.06 99.35
N ARG A 7 -2.97 1.91 98.38
CA ARG A 7 -2.16 1.53 97.19
C ARG A 7 -0.71 2.00 97.23
N GLY A 8 -0.19 2.44 98.38
CA GLY A 8 1.25 2.66 98.59
C GLY A 8 1.88 3.90 97.93
N PHE A 9 1.10 4.80 97.34
CA PHE A 9 1.63 6.03 96.73
C PHE A 9 1.91 7.10 97.78
N LYS A 10 3.19 7.31 98.12
CA LYS A 10 3.63 8.23 99.19
C LYS A 10 3.64 9.73 98.82
N ARG A 11 3.33 10.13 97.59
CA ARG A 11 3.19 11.55 97.19
C ARG A 11 2.10 11.74 96.14
N LYS A 12 1.31 12.81 96.25
CA LYS A 12 0.32 13.23 95.24
C LYS A 12 1.05 13.55 93.92
N PHE A 13 0.47 13.13 92.79
CA PHE A 13 0.98 13.48 91.46
C PHE A 13 0.89 15.00 91.24
N VAL A 14 1.95 15.62 90.72
CA VAL A 14 2.13 17.09 90.65
C VAL A 14 1.05 17.79 89.80
N GLY A 15 0.32 17.06 88.95
CA GLY A 15 -0.80 17.58 88.15
C GLY A 15 -2.22 17.39 88.72
N TYR A 16 -2.39 16.78 89.90
CA TYR A 16 -3.72 16.39 90.40
C TYR A 16 -4.65 17.59 90.68
N GLU A 17 -4.12 18.69 91.21
CA GLU A 17 -4.88 19.93 91.44
C GLU A 17 -5.38 20.51 90.10
N LEU A 18 -4.54 20.48 89.05
CA LEU A 18 -4.88 20.96 87.70
C LEU A 18 -5.97 20.12 87.02
N THR A 19 -5.93 18.79 87.14
CA THR A 19 -6.98 17.90 86.63
C THR A 19 -8.33 18.05 87.35
N LYS A 20 -8.33 18.68 88.53
CA LYS A 20 -9.56 18.99 89.27
C LYS A 20 -10.27 20.24 88.70
N TYR A 21 -9.50 21.18 88.13
CA TYR A 21 -10.02 22.36 87.45
C TYR A 21 -10.37 22.09 85.97
N PHE A 22 -9.67 21.17 85.32
CA PHE A 22 -9.97 20.70 83.96
C PHE A 22 -10.35 19.23 83.99
N GLY A 23 -11.63 18.93 84.27
CA GLY A 23 -12.15 17.57 84.26
C GLY A 23 -11.81 16.88 82.93
N GLY A 24 -11.10 15.75 83.01
CA GLY A 24 -10.67 14.99 81.84
C GLY A 24 -11.86 14.60 80.97
N GLN A 25 -11.92 15.22 79.79
CA GLN A 25 -12.76 14.90 78.62
C GLN A 25 -14.06 14.13 78.89
N SER A 26 -15.08 14.84 79.35
CA SER A 26 -16.49 14.41 79.24
C SER A 26 -17.09 14.66 77.85
N PHE A 27 -16.29 15.11 76.87
CA PHE A 27 -16.70 15.36 75.47
C PHE A 27 -16.34 14.24 74.48
N LEU A 28 -15.59 13.22 74.91
CA LEU A 28 -15.49 11.99 74.13
C LEU A 28 -16.85 11.29 74.25
N GLY A 29 -17.73 11.52 73.28
CA GLY A 29 -19.00 10.81 73.17
C GLY A 29 -18.74 9.34 73.42
N THR A 30 -19.39 8.79 74.44
CA THR A 30 -19.22 7.38 74.77
C THR A 30 -19.56 6.57 73.52
N ASN A 31 -18.75 5.55 73.22
CA ASN A 31 -18.99 4.62 72.12
C ASN A 31 -20.35 3.89 72.23
N THR A 32 -21.11 4.16 73.30
CA THR A 32 -22.49 3.77 73.50
C THR A 32 -23.42 4.87 72.98
N PHE A 33 -23.63 4.89 71.66
CA PHE A 33 -24.84 5.43 71.03
C PHE A 33 -26.10 4.58 71.38
N SER A 34 -26.13 3.90 72.54
CA SER A 34 -26.99 2.73 72.81
C SER A 34 -27.65 2.72 74.19
N GLY A 35 -27.71 3.83 74.93
CA GLY A 35 -28.10 3.75 76.35
C GLY A 35 -28.90 4.91 76.96
N GLY A 36 -29.40 5.85 76.17
CA GLY A 36 -30.42 6.81 76.63
C GLY A 36 -31.71 6.54 75.86
N ASP A 37 -32.87 6.68 76.49
CA ASP A 37 -34.21 6.46 75.90
C ASP A 37 -34.35 7.17 74.53
N TYR A 38 -34.03 6.46 73.46
CA TYR A 38 -34.16 6.90 72.08
C TYR A 38 -35.54 6.53 71.54
N THR A 39 -36.60 6.97 72.22
CA THR A 39 -37.96 6.89 71.65
C THR A 39 -38.05 7.61 70.30
N GLY A 40 -37.13 8.55 70.02
CA GLY A 40 -36.97 9.19 68.72
C GLY A 40 -36.21 8.38 67.64
N GLN A 41 -35.46 7.32 67.95
CA GLN A 41 -34.73 6.59 66.88
C GLN A 41 -35.67 5.81 65.97
N ASP A 42 -36.67 5.13 66.53
CA ASP A 42 -37.61 4.32 65.73
C ASP A 42 -38.45 5.20 64.77
N GLU A 43 -38.81 6.40 65.21
CA GLU A 43 -39.47 7.40 64.36
C GLU A 43 -38.55 7.89 63.23
N ASP A 44 -37.26 8.13 63.52
CA ASP A 44 -36.29 8.53 62.50
C ASP A 44 -36.07 7.42 61.46
N TRP A 45 -36.01 6.17 61.90
CA TRP A 45 -35.88 5.03 60.99
C TRP A 45 -37.09 4.87 60.08
N ASN A 46 -38.30 5.08 60.61
CA ASN A 46 -39.53 5.05 59.81
C ASN A 46 -39.57 6.21 58.79
N LEU A 47 -39.18 7.42 59.19
CA LEU A 47 -39.06 8.57 58.29
C LEU A 47 -37.99 8.33 57.22
N LEU A 48 -36.86 7.74 57.59
CA LEU A 48 -35.78 7.38 56.68
C LEU A 48 -36.20 6.31 55.67
N TYR A 49 -36.97 5.30 56.11
CA TYR A 49 -37.51 4.27 55.22
C TYR A 49 -38.48 4.88 54.19
N LYS A 50 -39.40 5.74 54.63
CA LYS A 50 -40.31 6.48 53.71
C LYS A 50 -39.53 7.37 52.75
N PHE A 51 -38.45 8.00 53.20
CA PHE A 51 -37.56 8.81 52.36
C PHE A 51 -36.88 7.96 51.28
N TYR A 52 -36.26 6.82 51.63
CA TYR A 52 -35.60 5.95 50.65
C TYR A 52 -36.57 5.21 49.73
N ALA A 53 -37.79 4.93 50.20
CA ALA A 53 -38.84 4.39 49.34
C ALA A 53 -39.24 5.39 48.25
N LYS A 54 -39.24 6.69 48.57
CA LYS A 54 -39.55 7.76 47.61
C LYS A 54 -38.35 8.16 46.74
N TYR A 55 -37.15 8.17 47.30
CA TYR A 55 -35.90 8.56 46.65
C TYR A 55 -34.84 7.45 46.74
N PRO A 56 -35.05 6.31 46.05
CA PRO A 56 -34.14 5.18 46.09
C PRO A 56 -32.74 5.52 45.55
N GLU A 57 -32.59 6.59 44.77
CA GLU A 57 -31.33 7.05 44.18
C GLU A 57 -30.34 7.62 45.20
N VAL A 58 -30.81 8.09 46.35
CA VAL A 58 -29.96 8.68 47.40
C VAL A 58 -29.00 7.63 47.98
N LYS A 59 -29.31 6.34 47.87
CA LYS A 59 -28.40 5.24 48.26
C LYS A 59 -27.08 5.23 47.47
N TYR A 60 -27.05 5.85 46.29
CA TYR A 60 -25.87 5.95 45.44
C TYR A 60 -25.07 7.24 45.67
N PHE A 61 -25.56 8.15 46.51
CA PHE A 61 -24.72 9.26 46.94
C PHE A 61 -23.53 8.67 47.69
N PRO A 62 -22.30 9.13 47.38
CA PRO A 62 -21.14 8.65 48.11
C PRO A 62 -21.42 8.89 49.58
N GLN A 63 -21.49 7.80 50.35
CA GLN A 63 -21.56 7.92 51.79
C GLN A 63 -20.21 8.53 52.18
N HIS A 64 -20.18 9.85 52.39
CA HIS A 64 -19.00 10.54 52.90
C HIS A 64 -18.57 9.98 54.27
N ASN A 65 -19.37 9.10 54.87
CA ASN A 65 -19.07 8.22 55.99
C ASN A 65 -18.49 6.85 55.58
N HIS A 66 -17.59 6.77 54.61
CA HIS A 66 -16.55 5.75 54.75
C HIS A 66 -15.62 6.22 55.85
N PHE A 67 -15.95 5.82 57.08
CA PHE A 67 -15.31 6.11 58.37
C PHE A 67 -13.79 5.84 58.43
N PHE A 68 -13.13 5.56 57.29
CA PHE A 68 -11.71 5.24 57.17
C PHE A 68 -11.01 5.72 55.87
N GLN A 69 -11.52 6.66 55.07
CA GLN A 69 -10.75 7.18 53.92
C GLN A 69 -9.85 8.40 54.25
N GLN A 70 -8.95 8.13 55.19
CA GLN A 70 -7.53 8.53 55.25
C GLN A 70 -7.04 9.99 55.26
N PHE A 71 -7.72 11.05 54.84
CA PHE A 71 -7.08 12.39 54.89
C PHE A 71 -8.04 13.57 55.13
N GLY A 72 -8.12 14.02 56.39
CA GLY A 72 -8.09 15.44 56.75
C GLY A 72 -9.24 16.38 56.35
N GLY A 73 -10.43 15.88 56.01
CA GLY A 73 -11.64 16.70 55.84
C GLY A 73 -12.46 16.77 57.14
N ASN A 74 -12.79 17.97 57.63
CA ASN A 74 -13.63 18.17 58.82
C ASN A 74 -15.01 17.48 58.66
N MET A 75 -15.23 16.43 59.45
CA MET A 75 -16.41 15.56 59.43
C MET A 75 -17.56 16.13 60.28
N GLU A 76 -18.49 16.84 59.64
CA GLU A 76 -19.94 16.73 59.93
C GLU A 76 -20.73 16.94 58.62
N LEU A 77 -20.32 16.28 57.52
CA LEU A 77 -21.15 16.21 56.32
C LEU A 77 -22.31 15.26 56.59
N SER A 78 -23.37 15.77 57.22
CA SER A 78 -24.60 15.02 57.43
C SER A 78 -25.16 14.60 56.06
N HIS A 79 -25.33 13.30 55.87
CA HIS A 79 -25.97 12.71 54.69
C HIS A 79 -27.28 13.46 54.37
N SER A 80 -27.58 13.67 53.09
CA SER A 80 -28.74 14.50 52.66
C SER A 80 -30.06 14.05 53.30
N ALA A 81 -30.24 12.73 53.49
CA ALA A 81 -31.38 12.18 54.21
C ALA A 81 -31.48 12.66 55.67
N ALA A 82 -30.35 12.80 56.37
CA ALA A 82 -30.32 13.31 57.75
C ALA A 82 -30.68 14.80 57.81
N ILE A 83 -30.25 15.61 56.84
CA ILE A 83 -30.65 17.03 56.72
C ILE A 83 -32.16 17.12 56.46
N PHE A 84 -32.69 16.27 55.58
CA PHE A 84 -34.11 16.21 55.25
C PHE A 84 -34.95 15.86 56.48
N ILE A 85 -34.58 14.80 57.21
CA ILE A 85 -35.29 14.35 58.41
C ILE A 85 -35.23 15.40 59.54
N ARG A 86 -34.07 16.04 59.77
CA ARG A 86 -33.95 17.13 60.76
C ARG A 86 -34.89 18.29 60.45
N LYS A 87 -34.98 18.71 59.18
CA LYS A 87 -35.91 19.76 58.76
C LYS A 87 -37.37 19.33 58.88
N GLN A 88 -37.70 18.09 58.51
CA GLN A 88 -39.04 17.54 58.65
C GLN A 88 -39.48 17.52 60.11
N ARG A 89 -38.60 17.09 61.03
CA ARG A 89 -38.85 17.15 62.48
C ARG A 89 -39.05 18.55 63.01
N SER A 90 -38.25 19.52 62.56
CA SER A 90 -38.43 20.93 62.95
C SER A 90 -39.78 21.49 62.52
N LEU A 91 -40.40 20.97 61.46
CA LEU A 91 -41.76 21.31 61.07
C LEU A 91 -42.79 20.52 61.89
N MET A 92 -42.56 19.23 62.15
CA MET A 92 -43.45 18.45 63.02
C MET A 92 -43.52 19.06 64.44
N SER A 93 -42.41 19.55 64.98
CA SER A 93 -42.37 20.25 66.27
C SER A 93 -43.12 21.59 66.27
N LYS A 94 -43.39 22.16 65.09
CA LYS A 94 -44.23 23.35 64.90
C LYS A 94 -45.71 23.01 64.71
N GLY A 95 -46.10 21.74 64.81
CA GLY A 95 -47.49 21.28 64.73
C GLY A 95 -47.95 20.87 63.33
N TYR A 96 -47.05 20.73 62.35
CA TYR A 96 -47.41 20.20 61.03
C TYR A 96 -47.55 18.67 61.07
N THR A 97 -48.52 18.12 60.32
CA THR A 97 -48.63 16.67 60.12
C THR A 97 -47.41 16.14 59.35
N GLU A 98 -47.06 14.87 59.55
CA GLU A 98 -45.89 14.23 58.94
C GLU A 98 -45.87 14.40 57.41
N GLU A 99 -47.00 14.13 56.74
CA GLU A 99 -47.14 14.24 55.29
C GLU A 99 -46.98 15.69 54.80
N LYS A 100 -47.58 16.66 55.52
CA LYS A 100 -47.48 18.07 55.17
C LYS A 100 -46.07 18.60 55.40
N ALA A 101 -45.41 18.17 56.49
CA ALA A 101 -44.01 18.46 56.74
C ALA A 101 -43.11 17.88 55.63
N PHE A 102 -43.34 16.64 55.21
CA PHE A 102 -42.62 16.01 54.10
C PHE A 102 -42.78 16.80 52.80
N GLN A 103 -44.02 17.14 52.42
CA GLN A 103 -44.31 17.91 51.20
C GLN A 103 -43.64 19.30 51.20
N ILE A 104 -43.61 19.99 52.35
CA ILE A 104 -42.95 21.29 52.48
C ILE A 104 -41.44 21.14 52.27
N VAL A 105 -40.79 20.19 52.95
CA VAL A 105 -39.33 19.97 52.82
C VAL A 105 -38.97 19.49 51.41
N GLU A 106 -39.77 18.62 50.80
CA GLU A 106 -39.61 18.18 49.42
C GLU A 106 -39.71 19.34 48.43
N LYS A 107 -40.70 20.23 48.61
CA LYS A 107 -40.86 21.40 47.74
C LYS A 107 -39.66 22.35 47.84
N ASP A 108 -39.14 22.57 49.05
CA ASP A 108 -37.98 23.42 49.27
C ASP A 108 -36.69 22.80 48.69
N LEU A 109 -36.49 21.50 48.88
CA LEU A 109 -35.36 20.77 48.29
C LEU A 109 -35.45 20.73 46.76
N GLY A 110 -36.65 20.50 46.23
CA GLY A 110 -36.92 20.49 44.79
C GLY A 110 -36.58 21.83 44.14
N LYS A 111 -36.97 22.95 44.75
CA LYS A 111 -36.58 24.30 44.30
C LYS A 111 -35.07 24.49 44.29
N PHE A 112 -34.38 24.07 45.35
CA PHE A 112 -32.94 24.18 45.45
C PHE A 112 -32.23 23.36 44.36
N ILE A 113 -32.62 22.10 44.17
CA ILE A 113 -32.06 21.23 43.11
C ILE A 113 -32.36 21.81 41.73
N GLN A 114 -33.56 22.33 41.50
CA GLN A 114 -33.92 22.95 40.21
C GLN A 114 -33.07 24.19 39.93
N GLN A 115 -32.87 25.05 40.92
CA GLN A 115 -31.98 26.20 40.81
C GLN A 115 -30.53 25.78 40.52
N GLN A 116 -30.00 24.78 41.25
CA GLN A 116 -28.66 24.26 41.00
C GLN A 116 -28.53 23.62 39.60
N ARG A 117 -29.57 22.92 39.12
CA ARG A 117 -29.59 22.38 37.76
C ARG A 117 -29.60 23.47 36.70
N GLU A 118 -30.32 24.57 36.94
CA GLU A 118 -30.39 25.70 36.02
C GLU A 118 -29.09 26.51 36.00
N GLU A 119 -28.52 26.82 37.17
CA GLU A 119 -27.18 27.41 37.29
C GLU A 119 -26.14 26.53 36.59
N MET A 120 -26.18 25.21 36.82
CA MET A 120 -25.24 24.31 36.17
C MET A 120 -25.45 24.22 34.66
N ARG A 121 -26.70 24.28 34.17
CA ARG A 121 -26.99 24.32 32.73
C ARG A 121 -26.38 25.56 32.09
N ILE A 122 -26.52 26.72 32.74
CA ILE A 122 -25.96 27.98 32.28
C ILE A 122 -24.43 27.92 32.27
N ILE A 123 -23.81 27.43 33.36
CA ILE A 123 -22.35 27.33 33.49
C ILE A 123 -21.75 26.33 32.48
N ARG A 124 -22.43 25.21 32.23
CA ARG A 124 -21.99 24.18 31.27
C ARG A 124 -21.99 24.67 29.83
N GLY A 125 -22.94 25.56 29.47
CA GLY A 125 -23.17 25.95 28.09
C GLY A 125 -23.47 24.72 27.24
N VAL A 126 -22.56 24.39 26.30
CA VAL A 126 -22.68 23.23 25.38
C VAL A 126 -21.93 21.99 25.90
N ALA A 127 -21.01 22.13 26.86
CA ALA A 127 -20.12 21.05 27.29
C ALA A 127 -20.61 20.35 28.57
N PHE A 128 -20.22 19.07 28.72
CA PHE A 128 -20.49 18.31 29.93
C PHE A 128 -19.53 18.72 31.06
N ASN A 129 -20.06 18.76 32.28
CA ASN A 129 -19.29 19.00 33.49
C ASN A 129 -19.69 17.95 34.53
N ALA A 130 -18.70 17.20 35.03
CA ALA A 130 -18.86 16.16 36.04
C ALA A 130 -19.64 16.65 37.28
N PHE A 131 -19.50 17.93 37.64
CA PHE A 131 -20.19 18.51 38.79
C PHE A 131 -21.71 18.50 38.66
N GLY A 132 -22.25 18.67 37.45
CA GLY A 132 -23.69 18.66 37.30
C GLY A 132 -24.27 17.27 37.00
N ASP A 133 -23.43 16.24 36.81
CA ASP A 133 -23.87 14.85 36.72
C ASP A 133 -24.32 14.36 38.11
N SER A 134 -23.76 14.96 39.17
CA SER A 134 -24.14 14.71 40.57
C SER A 134 -25.64 14.91 40.82
N TYR A 135 -26.29 15.83 40.11
CA TYR A 135 -27.71 16.16 40.26
C TYR A 135 -28.64 15.33 39.36
N LEU A 136 -28.11 14.42 38.56
CA LEU A 136 -28.89 13.58 37.66
C LEU A 136 -29.21 12.24 38.29
N ASP A 137 -30.38 11.71 37.96
CA ASP A 137 -30.73 10.34 38.30
C ASP A 137 -29.83 9.36 37.55
N ARG A 138 -29.68 8.13 38.07
CA ARG A 138 -28.85 7.08 37.49
C ARG A 138 -29.20 6.82 36.02
N MET A 139 -30.50 6.78 35.67
CA MET A 139 -30.93 6.58 34.28
C MET A 139 -30.49 7.73 33.37
N GLN A 140 -30.54 8.97 33.88
CA GLN A 140 -30.06 10.15 33.16
C GLN A 140 -28.55 10.10 32.97
N ARG A 141 -27.78 9.70 34.00
CA ARG A 141 -26.32 9.52 33.88
C ARG A 141 -25.94 8.45 32.85
N ILE A 142 -26.68 7.33 32.82
CA ILE A 142 -26.47 6.27 31.82
C ILE A 142 -26.74 6.83 30.41
N ALA A 143 -27.85 7.54 30.22
CA ALA A 143 -28.18 8.16 28.94
C ALA A 143 -27.14 9.19 28.50
N GLU A 144 -26.60 9.98 29.43
CA GLU A 144 -25.51 10.93 29.15
C GLU A 144 -24.20 10.23 28.79
N LEU A 145 -23.85 9.14 29.50
CA LEU A 145 -22.68 8.33 29.17
C LEU A 145 -22.79 7.75 27.75
N GLU A 146 -23.95 7.17 27.42
CA GLU A 146 -24.22 6.65 26.07
C GLU A 146 -24.16 7.76 25.01
N SER A 147 -24.75 8.92 25.29
CA SER A 147 -24.71 10.08 24.40
C SER A 147 -23.27 10.56 24.20
N SER A 148 -22.48 10.65 25.26
CA SER A 148 -21.06 11.02 25.21
C SER A 148 -20.25 10.02 24.37
N MET A 149 -20.48 8.71 24.54
CA MET A 149 -19.84 7.69 23.70
C MET A 149 -20.24 7.80 22.22
N LYS A 150 -21.52 8.10 21.94
CA LYS A 150 -22.01 8.35 20.57
C LYS A 150 -21.38 9.61 19.96
N MET A 151 -21.27 10.69 20.72
CA MET A 151 -20.61 11.93 20.28
C MET A 151 -19.13 11.71 20.00
N LYS A 152 -18.39 11.00 20.86
CA LYS A 152 -16.98 10.65 20.62
C LYS A 152 -16.81 9.82 19.35
N ARG A 153 -17.76 8.92 19.05
CA ARG A 153 -17.77 8.17 17.78
C ARG A 153 -17.93 9.12 16.59
N LEU A 154 -18.86 10.08 16.65
CA LEU A 154 -19.05 11.07 15.60
C LEU A 154 -17.79 11.95 15.43
N GLU A 155 -17.21 12.45 16.51
CA GLU A 155 -15.97 13.24 16.49
C GLU A 155 -14.80 12.48 15.86
N ARG A 156 -14.66 11.18 16.14
CA ARG A 156 -13.66 10.30 15.50
C ARG A 156 -13.89 10.15 14.00
N ASP A 157 -15.16 10.14 13.57
CA ASP A 157 -15.57 9.81 12.21
C ASP A 157 -15.65 11.07 11.31
N ILE A 158 -15.87 12.27 11.87
CA ILE A 158 -15.92 13.55 11.12
C ILE A 158 -14.66 13.80 10.27
N PRO A 159 -13.41 13.69 10.79
CA PRO A 159 -12.22 13.90 9.96
C PRO A 159 -12.03 12.84 8.87
N LYS A 160 -12.62 11.65 9.01
CA LYS A 160 -12.61 10.62 7.96
C LYS A 160 -13.58 11.01 6.85
N TYR A 161 -14.80 11.39 7.23
CA TYR A 161 -15.81 11.90 6.31
C TYR A 161 -15.30 13.09 5.48
N GLN A 162 -14.71 14.10 6.13
CA GLN A 162 -14.17 15.28 5.43
C GLN A 162 -13.06 14.92 4.42
N ARG A 163 -12.20 13.94 4.74
CA ARG A 163 -11.17 13.46 3.81
C ARG A 163 -11.78 12.74 2.61
N ALA A 164 -12.71 11.82 2.85
CA ALA A 164 -13.42 11.12 1.78
C ALA A 164 -14.20 12.10 0.88
N GLN A 165 -14.86 13.09 1.47
CA GLN A 165 -15.55 14.15 0.73
C GLN A 165 -14.59 14.96 -0.16
N ASN A 166 -13.42 15.34 0.36
CA ASN A 166 -12.43 16.07 -0.41
C ASN A 166 -11.82 15.22 -1.54
N GLU A 167 -11.64 13.92 -1.32
CA GLU A 167 -11.17 12.98 -2.35
C GLU A 167 -12.22 12.83 -3.46
N TRP A 168 -13.49 12.69 -3.09
CA TRP A 168 -14.59 12.62 -4.04
C TRP A 168 -14.77 13.91 -4.84
N ILE A 169 -14.67 15.09 -4.20
CA ILE A 169 -14.72 16.38 -4.91
C ILE A 169 -13.61 16.44 -5.96
N LYS A 170 -12.38 16.03 -5.62
CA LYS A 170 -11.26 15.97 -6.57
C LYS A 170 -11.54 15.01 -7.72
N GLU A 171 -12.08 13.84 -7.45
CA GLU A 171 -12.45 12.86 -8.48
C GLU A 171 -13.56 13.38 -9.40
N MET A 172 -14.55 14.08 -8.84
CA MET A 172 -15.60 14.71 -9.61
C MET A 172 -15.05 15.83 -10.50
N GLU A 173 -14.12 16.64 -9.98
CA GLU A 173 -13.43 17.68 -10.75
C GLU A 173 -12.62 17.09 -11.91
N THR A 174 -11.88 15.98 -11.69
CA THR A 174 -11.12 15.32 -12.76
C THR A 174 -12.04 14.71 -13.81
N MET A 175 -13.16 14.08 -13.41
CA MET A 175 -14.18 13.59 -14.34
C MET A 175 -14.80 14.70 -15.18
N LEU A 176 -15.16 15.83 -14.56
CA LEU A 176 -15.72 16.99 -15.27
C LEU A 176 -14.70 17.60 -16.26
N GLN A 177 -13.42 17.67 -15.88
CA GLN A 177 -12.37 18.11 -16.78
C GLN A 177 -12.20 17.18 -17.98
N HIS A 178 -12.24 15.87 -17.76
CA HIS A 178 -12.15 14.87 -18.83
C HIS A 178 -13.35 14.94 -19.78
N ASN A 179 -14.56 15.11 -19.25
CA ASN A 179 -15.77 15.27 -20.07
C ASN A 179 -15.76 16.56 -20.89
N LYS A 180 -15.30 17.69 -20.33
CA LYS A 180 -15.10 18.94 -21.08
C LYS A 180 -14.08 18.77 -22.21
N GLN A 181 -13.01 18.01 -21.98
CA GLN A 181 -12.03 17.72 -23.03
C GLN A 181 -12.64 16.88 -24.16
N LYS A 182 -13.39 15.82 -23.83
CA LYS A 182 -14.11 14.99 -24.81
C LYS A 182 -15.13 15.78 -25.63
N GLN A 183 -15.87 16.70 -25.01
CA GLN A 183 -16.81 17.57 -25.73
C GLN A 183 -16.10 18.53 -26.68
N ASN A 184 -14.98 19.12 -26.25
CA ASN A 184 -14.19 20.01 -27.10
C ASN A 184 -13.51 19.28 -28.26
N SER A 185 -13.10 18.02 -28.09
CA SER A 185 -12.55 17.21 -29.19
C SER A 185 -13.63 16.81 -30.19
N ALA A 186 -14.83 16.42 -29.73
CA ALA A 186 -15.95 16.08 -30.60
C ALA A 186 -16.46 17.28 -31.43
N GLN A 187 -16.36 18.51 -30.90
CA GLN A 187 -16.72 19.71 -31.66
C GLN A 187 -15.66 20.11 -32.71
N ASN A 188 -14.46 19.53 -32.65
CA ASN A 188 -13.34 19.81 -33.55
C ASN A 188 -13.08 18.66 -34.55
N GLU A 189 -14.06 17.79 -34.81
CA GLU A 189 -14.02 16.60 -35.73
C GLU A 189 -13.70 16.90 -37.22
N GLY A 190 -13.14 18.07 -37.55
CA GLY A 190 -12.59 18.40 -38.87
C GLY A 190 -11.07 18.52 -38.95
N GLY A 191 -10.33 18.28 -37.86
CA GLY A 191 -8.87 18.37 -37.82
C GLY A 191 -8.24 17.07 -37.35
N GLU A 192 -7.26 16.58 -38.11
CA GLU A 192 -6.56 15.30 -38.00
C GLU A 192 -6.30 14.80 -36.56
N ASP A 193 -6.53 13.50 -36.36
CA ASP A 193 -6.45 12.73 -35.11
C ASP A 193 -5.08 12.79 -34.41
N GLU A 194 -4.75 13.89 -33.73
CA GLU A 194 -3.69 13.88 -32.71
C GLU A 194 -4.29 13.46 -31.36
N ASP A 195 -3.91 12.28 -30.85
CA ASP A 195 -4.31 11.71 -29.55
C ASP A 195 -4.28 12.73 -28.39
N ILE A 196 -5.44 13.31 -28.06
CA ILE A 196 -5.64 14.25 -26.95
C ILE A 196 -5.95 13.48 -25.66
N SER A 197 -5.07 12.57 -25.24
CA SER A 197 -5.17 11.91 -23.91
C SER A 197 -4.51 12.74 -22.80
N TYR A 198 -3.95 13.90 -23.12
CA TYR A 198 -3.22 14.73 -22.16
C TYR A 198 -4.14 15.76 -21.52
N THR A 199 -4.40 15.56 -20.23
CA THR A 199 -5.14 16.48 -19.38
C THR A 199 -4.55 17.89 -19.46
N ARG A 200 -5.42 18.87 -19.75
CA ARG A 200 -5.11 20.29 -19.73
C ARG A 200 -5.04 20.77 -18.27
N GLU A 201 -4.03 20.32 -17.54
CA GLU A 201 -3.63 20.97 -16.29
C GLU A 201 -3.22 22.41 -16.62
N SER A 202 -3.62 23.37 -15.79
CA SER A 202 -3.21 24.76 -15.95
C SER A 202 -1.68 24.82 -15.94
N ILE A 203 -1.07 25.72 -16.73
CA ILE A 203 0.38 25.97 -16.64
C ILE A 203 0.76 26.30 -15.18
N GLU A 204 -0.15 26.94 -14.42
CA GLU A 204 0.02 27.19 -13.00
C GLU A 204 0.04 25.91 -12.17
N ASP A 205 -0.75 24.87 -12.48
CA ASP A 205 -0.75 23.58 -11.77
C ASP A 205 0.57 22.81 -12.00
N ALA A 206 1.17 22.97 -13.18
CA ALA A 206 2.48 22.38 -13.49
C ALA A 206 3.61 22.95 -12.63
N TYR A 207 3.46 24.18 -12.12
CA TYR A 207 4.45 24.85 -11.26
C TYR A 207 4.04 24.90 -9.77
N THR A 208 2.75 24.83 -9.44
CA THR A 208 2.23 24.99 -8.06
C THR A 208 1.81 23.69 -7.37
N THR A 209 1.75 22.56 -8.08
CA THR A 209 1.56 21.27 -7.40
C THR A 209 2.78 20.99 -6.51
N ASP A 210 2.62 21.24 -5.21
CA ASP A 210 3.52 20.82 -4.14
C ASP A 210 4.01 19.40 -4.43
N TYR A 211 5.25 19.28 -4.89
CA TYR A 211 5.91 18.02 -5.28
C TYR A 211 5.79 16.94 -4.20
N GLN A 212 5.61 17.34 -2.94
CA GLN A 212 5.53 16.44 -1.79
C GLN A 212 4.16 15.78 -1.61
N LYS A 213 3.04 16.40 -2.02
CA LYS A 213 1.69 15.89 -1.70
C LYS A 213 1.17 14.86 -2.69
N VAL A 214 1.52 14.99 -3.98
CA VAL A 214 1.14 14.02 -5.03
C VAL A 214 2.06 12.79 -5.01
N GLN A 215 3.34 12.95 -4.65
CA GLN A 215 4.31 11.84 -4.60
C GLN A 215 4.02 10.78 -3.53
N GLN A 216 3.31 11.12 -2.45
CA GLN A 216 3.15 10.22 -1.31
C GLN A 216 2.05 9.16 -1.49
N LYS A 217 1.05 9.35 -2.34
CA LYS A 217 -0.04 8.36 -2.47
C LYS A 217 0.30 7.20 -3.41
N ASP A 218 0.98 7.46 -4.52
CA ASP A 218 1.12 6.44 -5.58
C ASP A 218 2.40 5.60 -5.49
N SER A 219 3.40 6.04 -4.71
CA SER A 219 4.73 5.39 -4.66
C SER A 219 5.02 4.61 -3.38
N VAL A 220 4.14 4.69 -2.38
CA VAL A 220 4.34 3.92 -1.14
C VAL A 220 3.97 2.48 -1.46
N GLN A 221 4.98 1.60 -1.46
CA GLN A 221 4.76 0.19 -1.63
C GLN A 221 3.80 -0.29 -0.55
N SER A 222 2.70 -0.93 -0.95
CA SER A 222 1.70 -1.39 -0.01
C SER A 222 2.33 -2.42 0.92
N TYR A 223 2.34 -2.11 2.21
CA TYR A 223 2.79 -3.05 3.22
C TYR A 223 1.84 -4.24 3.25
N THR A 224 2.37 -5.39 2.84
CA THR A 224 1.66 -6.66 2.90
C THR A 224 2.48 -7.62 3.76
N PRO A 225 1.91 -8.19 4.84
CA PRO A 225 2.63 -9.16 5.65
C PRO A 225 2.95 -10.41 4.81
N VAL A 226 4.11 -11.01 5.04
CA VAL A 226 4.62 -12.10 4.19
C VAL A 226 3.80 -13.38 4.33
N LEU A 227 3.39 -13.71 5.56
CA LEU A 227 2.71 -14.96 5.88
C LEU A 227 1.20 -14.82 6.02
N TYR A 228 0.66 -13.60 5.93
CA TYR A 228 -0.76 -13.36 6.11
C TYR A 228 -1.35 -12.63 4.90
N GLU A 229 -2.62 -12.88 4.62
CA GLU A 229 -3.41 -12.13 3.66
C GLU A 229 -4.71 -11.72 4.32
N ILE A 230 -5.05 -10.44 4.27
CA ILE A 230 -6.39 -10.00 4.61
C ILE A 230 -7.19 -10.03 3.32
N VAL A 231 -8.28 -10.80 3.32
CA VAL A 231 -9.11 -11.07 2.16
C VAL A 231 -10.53 -10.58 2.43
N LYS A 232 -11.07 -9.78 1.51
CA LYS A 232 -12.46 -9.31 1.58
C LYS A 232 -13.48 -10.35 1.12
N ASP A 233 -13.08 -11.30 0.27
CA ASP A 233 -13.94 -12.35 -0.26
C ASP A 233 -13.80 -13.66 0.50
N GLN A 234 -14.91 -14.16 1.06
CA GLN A 234 -14.91 -15.43 1.79
C GLN A 234 -14.52 -16.62 0.90
N ASN A 235 -14.84 -16.58 -0.39
CA ASN A 235 -14.47 -17.64 -1.34
C ASN A 235 -12.95 -17.77 -1.53
N ALA A 236 -12.22 -16.65 -1.42
CA ALA A 236 -10.76 -16.66 -1.56
C ALA A 236 -10.06 -17.23 -0.33
N LEU A 237 -10.74 -17.34 0.83
CA LEU A 237 -10.21 -18.01 2.03
C LEU A 237 -9.85 -19.48 1.75
N ASN A 238 -10.68 -20.17 0.95
CA ASN A 238 -10.57 -21.61 0.69
C ASN A 238 -9.77 -21.95 -0.57
N LYS A 239 -9.32 -20.95 -1.33
CA LYS A 239 -8.58 -21.17 -2.59
C LYS A 239 -7.20 -21.75 -2.26
N LYS A 240 -7.00 -23.03 -2.60
CA LYS A 240 -5.70 -23.73 -2.48
C LYS A 240 -4.68 -23.08 -3.41
N GLU A 241 -3.52 -22.73 -2.87
CA GLU A 241 -2.37 -22.23 -3.64
C GLU A 241 -1.57 -23.41 -4.19
N THR A 242 -1.04 -23.25 -5.39
CA THR A 242 -0.07 -24.22 -5.94
C THR A 242 1.30 -24.05 -5.28
N LEU A 243 2.16 -25.08 -5.36
CA LEU A 243 3.51 -25.01 -4.78
C LEU A 243 4.33 -23.84 -5.33
N SER A 244 4.26 -23.57 -6.65
CA SER A 244 4.94 -22.43 -7.29
C SER A 244 4.42 -21.10 -6.74
N GLU A 245 3.10 -20.96 -6.61
CA GLU A 245 2.47 -19.76 -6.06
C GLU A 245 2.91 -19.48 -4.61
N ILE A 246 3.05 -20.52 -3.79
CA ILE A 246 3.52 -20.40 -2.41
C ILE A 246 4.98 -19.89 -2.40
N GLN A 247 5.84 -20.49 -3.22
CA GLN A 247 7.27 -20.17 -3.26
C GLN A 247 7.54 -18.78 -3.83
N GLU A 248 7.08 -18.52 -5.05
CA GLU A 248 7.25 -17.24 -5.72
C GLU A 248 6.55 -16.13 -4.94
N GLY A 249 5.34 -16.39 -4.45
CA GLY A 249 4.59 -15.44 -3.64
C GLY A 249 5.31 -15.09 -2.33
N PHE A 250 5.88 -16.08 -1.63
CA PHE A 250 6.68 -15.82 -0.43
C PHE A 250 7.90 -14.94 -0.75
N LEU A 251 8.64 -15.27 -1.81
CA LEU A 251 9.84 -14.52 -2.21
C LEU A 251 9.50 -13.08 -2.61
N GLN A 252 8.47 -12.88 -3.42
CA GLN A 252 8.03 -11.54 -3.84
C GLN A 252 7.59 -10.69 -2.64
N ARG A 253 6.81 -11.26 -1.71
CA ARG A 253 6.36 -10.54 -0.51
C ARG A 253 7.51 -10.22 0.44
N ALA A 254 8.43 -11.15 0.64
CA ALA A 254 9.61 -10.92 1.46
C ALA A 254 10.53 -9.86 0.85
N GLU A 255 10.73 -9.86 -0.47
CA GLU A 255 11.45 -8.80 -1.17
C GLU A 255 10.75 -7.45 -1.04
N SER A 256 9.42 -7.40 -1.18
CA SER A 256 8.62 -6.19 -0.98
C SER A 256 8.76 -5.65 0.46
N LEU A 257 8.69 -6.52 1.46
CA LEU A 257 8.89 -6.15 2.86
C LEU A 257 10.28 -5.54 3.10
N LEU A 258 11.33 -6.15 2.53
CA LEU A 258 12.70 -5.61 2.62
C LEU A 258 12.81 -4.26 1.90
N LYS A 259 12.16 -4.10 0.74
CA LYS A 259 12.12 -2.80 0.04
C LYS A 259 11.48 -1.72 0.90
N ILE A 260 10.33 -1.99 1.52
CA ILE A 260 9.64 -1.07 2.45
C ILE A 260 10.53 -0.74 3.64
N PHE A 261 11.18 -1.76 4.24
CA PHE A 261 12.11 -1.54 5.34
C PHE A 261 13.26 -0.61 4.94
N HIS A 262 13.78 -0.73 3.72
CA HIS A 262 14.85 0.11 3.18
C HIS A 262 14.39 1.49 2.71
N GLU A 263 13.08 1.75 2.55
CA GLU A 263 12.57 3.06 2.12
C GLU A 263 13.02 4.20 3.04
N ARG A 264 13.21 3.94 4.34
CA ARG A 264 13.76 4.92 5.29
C ARG A 264 15.15 5.38 4.87
N SER A 265 16.02 4.45 4.45
CA SER A 265 17.36 4.77 3.93
C SER A 265 17.32 5.46 2.56
N HIS A 266 16.32 5.14 1.74
CA HIS A 266 16.17 5.68 0.38
C HIS A 266 15.87 7.19 0.38
N ILE A 267 15.38 7.75 1.49
CA ILE A 267 15.12 9.20 1.60
C ILE A 267 16.44 9.99 1.51
N HIS A 268 17.54 9.42 2.02
CA HIS A 268 18.82 10.11 2.15
C HIS A 268 19.85 9.74 1.07
N ASP A 269 19.57 8.73 0.26
CA ASP A 269 20.55 8.18 -0.69
C ASP A 269 20.70 8.97 -2.00
N GLY A 270 19.79 9.92 -2.28
CA GLY A 270 19.77 10.74 -3.49
C GLY A 270 19.37 9.99 -4.78
N LEU A 271 19.10 8.69 -4.72
CA LEU A 271 18.74 7.85 -5.86
C LEU A 271 17.23 7.75 -6.09
N LYS A 272 16.41 8.23 -5.15
CA LYS A 272 14.94 8.16 -5.20
C LYS A 272 14.35 8.69 -6.52
N ASN A 273 14.93 9.75 -7.09
CA ASN A 273 14.40 10.38 -8.30
C ASN A 273 14.73 9.61 -9.59
N LEU A 274 15.73 8.73 -9.57
CA LEU A 274 16.15 7.96 -10.76
C LEU A 274 15.21 6.80 -11.06
N SER A 275 14.58 6.23 -10.03
CA SER A 275 13.58 5.17 -10.17
C SER A 275 12.14 5.71 -10.21
N ASN A 276 11.96 7.03 -10.14
CA ASN A 276 10.63 7.62 -10.05
C ASN A 276 10.04 7.80 -11.45
N GLU A 277 9.11 6.91 -11.81
CA GLU A 277 8.40 6.93 -13.09
C GLU A 277 7.71 8.27 -13.33
N GLN A 278 7.18 8.94 -12.30
CA GLN A 278 6.56 10.26 -12.45
C GLN A 278 7.56 11.33 -12.87
N VAL A 279 8.79 11.29 -12.33
CA VAL A 279 9.85 12.23 -12.71
C VAL A 279 10.28 11.96 -14.14
N LEU A 280 10.50 10.70 -14.50
CA LEU A 280 10.86 10.31 -15.87
C LEU A 280 9.77 10.69 -16.87
N ARG A 281 8.50 10.43 -16.53
CA ARG A 281 7.34 10.82 -17.33
C ARG A 281 7.24 12.33 -17.47
N ARG A 282 7.45 13.10 -16.39
CA ARG A 282 7.46 14.58 -16.45
C ARG A 282 8.63 15.13 -17.27
N VAL A 283 9.82 14.54 -17.20
CA VAL A 283 10.96 14.96 -18.03
C VAL A 283 10.69 14.65 -19.50
N ARG A 284 10.05 13.51 -19.80
CA ARG A 284 9.70 13.07 -21.16
C ARG A 284 8.56 13.91 -21.76
N GLU A 285 7.48 14.07 -21.02
CA GLU A 285 6.25 14.73 -21.47
C GLU A 285 6.23 16.24 -21.20
N GLY A 286 7.02 16.74 -20.25
CA GLY A 286 7.04 18.15 -19.86
C GLY A 286 7.31 19.08 -21.05
N PRO A 287 8.38 18.85 -21.83
CA PRO A 287 8.67 19.67 -23.01
C PRO A 287 7.56 19.61 -24.08
N THR A 288 6.94 18.46 -24.31
CA THR A 288 5.88 18.32 -25.32
C THR A 288 4.57 18.94 -24.84
N ARG A 289 4.21 18.77 -23.56
CA ARG A 289 3.08 19.46 -22.91
C ARG A 289 3.25 20.97 -22.95
N LEU A 290 4.45 21.48 -22.62
CA LEU A 290 4.76 22.92 -22.72
C LEU A 290 4.64 23.43 -24.16
N LYS A 291 5.16 22.70 -25.16
CA LYS A 291 5.02 23.07 -26.57
C LYS A 291 3.56 23.10 -27.02
N ARG A 292 2.74 22.12 -26.64
CA ARG A 292 1.30 22.11 -26.96
C ARG A 292 0.56 23.25 -26.27
N ALA A 293 0.87 23.52 -24.99
CA ALA A 293 0.30 24.64 -24.26
C ALA A 293 0.67 25.98 -24.89
N ALA A 294 1.94 26.14 -25.29
CA ALA A 294 2.43 27.31 -26.02
C ALA A 294 1.72 27.48 -27.37
N LYS A 295 1.58 26.41 -28.18
CA LYS A 295 0.81 26.44 -29.45
C LYS A 295 -0.65 26.80 -29.22
N SER A 296 -1.29 26.24 -28.18
CA SER A 296 -2.67 26.57 -27.83
C SER A 296 -2.83 28.03 -27.40
N LEU A 297 -1.85 28.56 -26.66
CA LEU A 297 -1.82 29.98 -26.29
C LEU A 297 -1.60 30.86 -27.52
N LEU A 298 -0.65 30.50 -28.38
CA LEU A 298 -0.36 31.18 -29.65
C LEU A 298 -1.62 31.29 -30.52
N TYR A 299 -2.36 30.20 -30.70
CA TYR A 299 -3.61 30.21 -31.46
C TYR A 299 -4.64 31.18 -30.89
N LYS A 300 -4.74 31.27 -29.54
CA LYS A 300 -5.61 32.26 -28.88
C LYS A 300 -5.11 33.68 -29.11
N LEU A 301 -3.81 33.92 -29.01
CA LEU A 301 -3.20 35.24 -29.24
C LEU A 301 -3.43 35.72 -30.69
N GLN A 302 -3.22 34.83 -31.66
CA GLN A 302 -3.50 35.08 -33.08
C GLN A 302 -4.97 35.39 -33.33
N LYS A 303 -5.90 34.67 -32.69
CA LYS A 303 -7.34 34.96 -32.79
C LYS A 303 -7.70 36.37 -32.32
N HIS A 304 -6.95 36.92 -31.37
CA HIS A 304 -7.14 38.27 -30.85
C HIS A 304 -6.19 39.31 -31.45
N ASN A 305 -5.43 38.97 -32.50
CA ASN A 305 -4.46 39.84 -33.18
C ASN A 305 -3.44 40.51 -32.23
N VAL A 306 -2.96 39.75 -31.24
CA VAL A 306 -1.89 40.20 -30.34
C VAL A 306 -0.55 39.97 -31.04
N VAL A 307 0.26 41.02 -31.19
CA VAL A 307 1.55 41.01 -31.91
C VAL A 307 2.62 41.63 -31.02
N LEU A 308 3.89 41.28 -31.26
CA LEU A 308 5.03 41.96 -30.65
C LEU A 308 5.37 43.22 -31.45
N ASP A 309 5.53 44.34 -30.76
CA ASP A 309 6.04 45.58 -31.36
C ASP A 309 7.55 45.46 -31.65
N GLN A 310 8.12 46.41 -32.40
CA GLN A 310 9.55 46.42 -32.77
C GLN A 310 10.50 46.43 -31.56
N ASN A 311 10.01 46.90 -30.40
CA ASN A 311 10.75 46.91 -29.14
C ASN A 311 10.64 45.57 -28.36
N GLY A 312 9.87 44.61 -28.88
CA GLY A 312 9.60 43.33 -28.24
C GLY A 312 8.54 43.38 -27.13
N ASP A 313 7.80 44.47 -27.02
CA ASP A 313 6.69 44.61 -26.07
C ASP A 313 5.37 44.13 -26.72
N VAL A 314 4.44 43.66 -25.90
CA VAL A 314 3.21 43.02 -26.40
C VAL A 314 2.15 44.09 -26.68
N ASP A 315 1.73 44.22 -27.95
CA ASP A 315 0.65 45.14 -28.31
C ASP A 315 -0.73 44.50 -28.07
N PHE A 316 -1.47 45.08 -27.12
CA PHE A 316 -2.82 44.65 -26.76
C PHE A 316 -3.93 45.51 -27.39
N SER A 317 -3.60 46.49 -28.24
CA SER A 317 -4.54 47.48 -28.77
C SER A 317 -5.72 46.87 -29.53
N ASN A 318 -5.51 45.68 -30.13
CA ASN A 318 -6.50 44.98 -30.93
C ASN A 318 -7.46 44.07 -30.12
N VAL A 319 -7.22 43.88 -28.83
CA VAL A 319 -8.03 42.98 -27.98
C VAL A 319 -9.30 43.69 -27.51
N LYS A 320 -10.44 43.39 -28.17
CA LYS A 320 -11.73 44.02 -27.86
C LYS A 320 -12.36 43.58 -26.53
N GLU A 321 -12.01 42.40 -26.03
CA GLU A 321 -12.64 41.81 -24.84
C GLU A 321 -11.87 42.16 -23.55
N PRO A 322 -12.49 42.87 -22.57
CA PRO A 322 -11.78 43.34 -21.38
C PRO A 322 -11.33 42.22 -20.44
N ASN A 323 -12.07 41.11 -20.40
CA ASN A 323 -11.72 39.94 -19.58
C ASN A 323 -10.51 39.18 -20.14
N VAL A 324 -10.37 39.14 -21.47
CA VAL A 324 -9.21 38.53 -22.12
C VAL A 324 -8.00 39.44 -21.93
N LEU A 325 -8.17 40.75 -22.10
CA LEU A 325 -7.13 41.75 -21.86
C LEU A 325 -6.54 41.65 -20.45
N SER A 326 -7.39 41.58 -19.41
CA SER A 326 -6.92 41.50 -18.02
C SER A 326 -6.17 40.20 -17.73
N SER A 327 -6.63 39.07 -18.29
CA SER A 327 -5.97 37.77 -18.19
C SER A 327 -4.61 37.74 -18.90
N LEU A 328 -4.53 38.30 -20.11
CA LEU A 328 -3.29 38.37 -20.89
C LEU A 328 -2.27 39.31 -20.25
N LYS A 329 -2.69 40.48 -19.74
CA LYS A 329 -1.82 41.41 -19.01
C LYS A 329 -1.26 40.82 -17.72
N LYS A 330 -2.06 40.04 -16.99
CA LYS A 330 -1.58 39.34 -15.80
C LYS A 330 -0.42 38.39 -16.12
N ASN A 331 -0.40 37.84 -17.34
CA ASN A 331 0.56 36.84 -17.81
C ASN A 331 1.42 37.36 -18.98
N GLU A 332 1.74 38.66 -18.99
CA GLU A 332 2.42 39.32 -20.11
C GLU A 332 3.75 38.66 -20.49
N ASN A 333 4.57 38.28 -19.50
CA ASN A 333 5.85 37.60 -19.73
C ASN A 333 5.69 36.27 -20.49
N LEU A 334 4.64 35.50 -20.16
CA LEU A 334 4.38 34.23 -20.82
C LEU A 334 3.93 34.44 -22.27
N VAL A 335 3.06 35.43 -22.49
CA VAL A 335 2.59 35.83 -23.82
C VAL A 335 3.76 36.26 -24.70
N ARG A 336 4.63 37.14 -24.17
CA ARG A 336 5.85 37.60 -24.84
C ARG A 336 6.74 36.42 -25.24
N LEU A 337 7.04 35.52 -24.31
CA LEU A 337 7.85 34.33 -24.58
C LEU A 337 7.24 33.43 -25.65
N THR A 338 5.92 33.22 -25.64
CA THR A 338 5.26 32.38 -26.66
C THR A 338 5.27 33.01 -28.06
N LEU A 339 5.14 34.33 -28.16
CA LEU A 339 5.24 35.04 -29.44
C LEU A 339 6.68 35.04 -29.95
N MET A 340 7.66 35.32 -29.09
CA MET A 340 9.08 35.22 -29.44
C MET A 340 9.47 33.80 -29.91
N GLN A 341 8.91 32.77 -29.27
CA GLN A 341 9.16 31.38 -29.67
C GLN A 341 8.53 31.01 -31.02
N ALA A 342 7.43 31.67 -31.41
CA ALA A 342 6.84 31.48 -32.73
C ALA A 342 7.64 32.18 -33.82
N ASP A 343 8.17 33.37 -33.55
CA ASP A 343 9.06 34.08 -34.50
C ASP A 343 10.42 33.36 -34.66
N LEU A 344 10.86 32.68 -33.60
CA LEU A 344 11.93 31.68 -33.64
C LEU A 344 11.37 30.36 -34.19
N GLU A 345 10.94 30.33 -35.46
CA GLU A 345 10.82 29.08 -36.20
C GLU A 345 12.23 28.46 -36.32
N PHE A 346 12.64 27.77 -35.27
CA PHE A 346 13.87 27.04 -35.15
C PHE A 346 13.72 25.77 -36.01
N GLU A 347 13.78 25.93 -37.34
CA GLU A 347 14.20 24.83 -38.19
C GLU A 347 15.57 24.38 -37.64
N TYR A 348 15.67 23.11 -37.23
CA TYR A 348 16.83 22.57 -36.53
C TYR A 348 17.83 21.95 -37.54
N PRO A 349 18.95 22.63 -37.90
CA PRO A 349 20.10 22.01 -38.57
C PRO A 349 20.60 20.73 -37.87
N GLN A 350 20.44 20.66 -36.54
CA GLN A 350 20.94 19.55 -35.72
C GLN A 350 20.22 18.21 -35.96
N LYS A 351 19.02 18.19 -36.55
CA LYS A 351 18.33 16.91 -36.84
C LYS A 351 19.02 16.18 -37.98
N LEU A 352 19.47 16.90 -39.01
CA LEU A 352 20.24 16.37 -40.13
C LEU A 352 21.64 15.94 -39.66
N GLU A 353 22.30 16.76 -38.85
CA GLU A 353 23.61 16.47 -38.26
C GLU A 353 23.59 15.25 -37.32
N LYS A 354 22.51 15.06 -36.54
CA LYS A 354 22.32 13.85 -35.74
C LYS A 354 22.13 12.59 -36.60
N MET A 355 21.53 12.71 -37.78
CA MET A 355 21.39 11.57 -38.70
C MET A 355 22.72 11.21 -39.37
N THR A 356 23.55 12.19 -39.74
CA THR A 356 24.88 11.92 -40.31
C THR A 356 25.81 11.28 -39.29
N ILE A 357 25.87 11.81 -38.06
CA ILE A 357 26.67 11.23 -36.96
C ILE A 357 26.23 9.79 -36.65
N LYS A 358 24.93 9.49 -36.71
CA LYS A 358 24.42 8.13 -36.49
C LYS A 358 24.87 7.15 -37.59
N ALA A 359 24.89 7.59 -38.84
CA ALA A 359 25.33 6.77 -39.97
C ALA A 359 26.83 6.45 -39.90
N ASP A 360 27.67 7.41 -39.51
CA ASP A 360 29.11 7.21 -39.38
C ASP A 360 29.48 6.27 -38.22
N LEU A 361 28.75 6.36 -37.10
CA LEU A 361 28.89 5.42 -35.98
C LEU A 361 28.56 3.98 -36.35
N LEU A 362 27.53 3.76 -37.18
CA LEU A 362 27.15 2.42 -37.65
C LEU A 362 28.28 1.76 -38.46
N LYS A 363 28.90 2.51 -39.38
CA LYS A 363 30.02 2.01 -40.19
C LYS A 363 31.20 1.56 -39.32
N LEU A 364 31.55 2.35 -38.30
CA LEU A 364 32.67 2.03 -37.40
C LEU A 364 32.38 0.75 -36.60
N ILE A 365 31.14 0.53 -36.17
CA ILE A 365 30.74 -0.69 -35.46
C ILE A 365 30.86 -1.92 -36.36
N ASP A 366 30.38 -1.83 -37.60
CA ASP A 366 30.45 -2.93 -38.56
C ASP A 366 31.90 -3.34 -38.87
N GLU A 367 32.81 -2.37 -38.98
CA GLU A 367 34.25 -2.60 -39.16
C GLU A 367 34.91 -3.32 -37.96
N GLU A 368 34.55 -2.94 -36.72
CA GLU A 368 35.08 -3.60 -35.52
C GLU A 368 34.51 -5.02 -35.32
N GLU A 369 33.24 -5.26 -35.67
CA GLU A 369 32.67 -6.61 -35.66
C GLU A 369 33.38 -7.54 -36.65
N LEU A 370 33.70 -7.05 -37.84
CA LEU A 370 34.48 -7.79 -38.83
C LEU A 370 35.87 -8.16 -38.31
N LYS A 371 36.55 -7.23 -37.62
CA LYS A 371 37.84 -7.53 -36.97
C LYS A 371 37.70 -8.61 -35.90
N LEU A 372 36.67 -8.53 -35.04
CA LEU A 372 36.47 -9.53 -34.00
C LEU A 372 36.10 -10.91 -34.55
N LYS A 373 35.28 -10.99 -35.60
CA LYS A 373 35.03 -12.25 -36.31
C LYS A 373 36.31 -12.81 -36.91
N SER A 374 37.11 -11.98 -37.58
CA SER A 374 38.38 -12.42 -38.15
C SER A 374 39.37 -12.93 -37.09
N MET A 375 39.41 -12.32 -35.89
CA MET A 375 40.23 -12.81 -34.77
C MET A 375 39.72 -14.13 -34.19
N VAL A 376 38.40 -14.31 -34.08
CA VAL A 376 37.80 -15.58 -33.63
C VAL A 376 38.08 -16.68 -34.66
N GLU A 377 37.86 -16.40 -35.95
CA GLU A 377 38.16 -17.32 -37.05
C GLU A 377 39.66 -17.67 -37.10
N GLN A 378 40.55 -16.70 -36.88
CA GLN A 378 42.00 -16.94 -36.76
C GLN A 378 42.34 -17.83 -35.56
N LYS A 379 41.74 -17.58 -34.39
CA LYS A 379 41.94 -18.43 -33.20
C LYS A 379 41.39 -19.84 -33.40
N GLU A 380 40.22 -19.98 -34.02
CA GLU A 380 39.65 -21.28 -34.37
C GLU A 380 40.54 -22.00 -35.39
N HIS A 381 41.06 -21.29 -36.39
CA HIS A 381 42.05 -21.84 -37.32
C HIS A 381 43.36 -22.23 -36.64
N GLU A 382 43.86 -21.45 -35.68
CA GLU A 382 45.05 -21.79 -34.89
C GLU A 382 44.80 -22.98 -33.95
N GLU A 383 43.63 -23.08 -33.33
CA GLU A 383 43.24 -24.24 -32.52
C GLU A 383 43.02 -25.49 -33.36
N LEU A 384 42.41 -25.35 -34.53
CA LEU A 384 42.26 -26.43 -35.51
C LEU A 384 43.63 -26.82 -36.05
N ALA A 385 44.52 -25.89 -36.35
CA ALA A 385 45.90 -26.18 -36.76
C ALA A 385 46.69 -26.89 -35.64
N LYS A 386 46.44 -26.56 -34.36
CA LYS A 386 47.00 -27.29 -33.22
C LYS A 386 46.37 -28.67 -32.98
N LYS A 387 45.11 -28.88 -33.38
CA LYS A 387 44.41 -30.18 -33.27
C LYS A 387 44.66 -31.09 -34.47
N VAL A 388 44.99 -30.53 -35.63
CA VAL A 388 45.44 -31.27 -36.80
C VAL A 388 46.91 -31.61 -36.57
N LEU A 389 47.17 -32.77 -35.95
CA LEU A 389 48.50 -33.35 -35.95
C LEU A 389 48.96 -33.49 -37.41
N THR A 390 50.02 -32.78 -37.76
CA THR A 390 50.70 -33.03 -39.02
C THR A 390 51.29 -34.44 -38.99
N TYR A 391 51.31 -35.14 -40.13
CA TYR A 391 51.83 -36.51 -40.25
C TYR A 391 53.30 -36.60 -39.79
N GLU A 392 54.02 -35.49 -39.77
CA GLU A 392 55.40 -35.35 -39.28
C GLU A 392 55.49 -35.21 -37.74
N GLU A 393 54.54 -34.55 -37.06
CA GLU A 393 54.49 -34.44 -35.59
C GLU A 393 54.05 -35.75 -34.90
N TYR A 394 53.24 -36.57 -35.56
CA TYR A 394 52.82 -37.87 -35.03
C TYR A 394 53.99 -38.89 -34.94
N TYR A 395 55.01 -38.76 -35.79
CA TYR A 395 56.17 -39.67 -35.84
C TYR A 395 57.47 -39.08 -35.27
N SER A 396 57.52 -37.79 -34.95
CA SER A 396 58.70 -37.14 -34.32
C SER A 396 58.66 -37.11 -32.79
N ASN A 397 57.56 -37.56 -32.16
CA ASN A 397 57.50 -37.82 -30.72
C ASN A 397 58.20 -39.14 -30.35
N TYR A 398 59.49 -39.24 -30.64
CA TYR A 398 60.38 -40.13 -29.89
C TYR A 398 60.76 -39.45 -28.56
N PRO A 399 60.76 -40.17 -27.44
CA PRO A 399 61.10 -39.60 -26.14
C PRO A 399 62.62 -39.43 -26.05
N GLN A 400 63.15 -38.35 -26.58
CA GLN A 400 64.49 -37.90 -26.22
C GLN A 400 64.41 -36.72 -25.27
N GLN A 401 65.10 -36.90 -24.15
CA GLN A 401 65.24 -35.97 -23.04
C GLN A 401 65.73 -34.62 -23.54
N GLU A 402 64.83 -33.64 -23.65
CA GLU A 402 65.25 -32.25 -23.67
C GLU A 402 65.47 -31.75 -22.24
N THR A 403 66.74 -31.73 -21.89
CA THR A 403 67.35 -30.91 -20.85
C THR A 403 66.73 -29.52 -20.79
N ARG A 404 65.92 -29.28 -19.75
CA ARG A 404 65.51 -27.94 -19.32
C ARG A 404 66.75 -27.14 -18.88
N LEU A 405 67.24 -26.29 -19.76
CA LEU A 405 68.09 -25.17 -19.39
C LEU A 405 67.23 -24.13 -18.66
N ALA A 406 67.49 -24.01 -17.36
CA ALA A 406 66.94 -22.99 -16.49
C ALA A 406 67.48 -21.62 -16.90
N PHE A 407 66.66 -20.82 -17.58
CA PHE A 407 66.84 -19.37 -17.62
C PHE A 407 66.14 -18.76 -16.39
N PRO A 408 66.85 -18.04 -15.50
CA PRO A 408 66.23 -17.35 -14.39
C PRO A 408 65.61 -16.05 -14.92
N ASN A 409 64.33 -16.10 -15.29
CA ASN A 409 63.58 -14.88 -15.57
C ASN A 409 63.25 -14.14 -14.28
N THR A 410 63.89 -12.99 -14.14
CA THR A 410 63.62 -11.91 -13.21
C THR A 410 62.25 -11.28 -13.50
N SER A 411 61.19 -11.74 -12.82
CA SER A 411 59.96 -10.96 -12.57
C SER A 411 59.05 -11.68 -11.57
N ASN A 412 59.56 -11.96 -10.37
CA ASN A 412 58.82 -12.64 -9.29
C ASN A 412 58.00 -11.69 -8.39
N LEU A 413 57.54 -10.56 -8.92
CA LEU A 413 56.63 -9.65 -8.22
C LEU A 413 55.35 -9.46 -9.05
N GLY A 414 54.61 -10.55 -9.26
CA GLY A 414 53.33 -10.53 -9.99
C GLY A 414 52.76 -11.91 -10.36
N ALA A 415 53.61 -12.94 -10.46
CA ALA A 415 53.23 -14.28 -10.94
C ALA A 415 52.45 -15.17 -9.95
N SER A 416 51.85 -14.61 -8.89
CA SER A 416 51.03 -15.39 -7.95
C SER A 416 49.59 -15.61 -8.43
N ARG A 417 49.14 -14.94 -9.49
CA ARG A 417 47.92 -15.30 -10.20
C ARG A 417 48.31 -16.28 -11.30
N LYS A 418 48.50 -17.55 -10.96
CA LYS A 418 48.58 -18.60 -11.98
C LYS A 418 47.28 -18.58 -12.77
N ASP A 419 47.39 -18.72 -14.09
CA ASP A 419 46.32 -18.84 -15.09
C ASP A 419 45.43 -20.07 -14.81
N THR A 420 44.71 -20.10 -13.69
CA THR A 420 43.78 -21.18 -13.39
C THR A 420 42.62 -21.08 -14.35
N LYS A 421 42.50 -22.03 -15.27
CA LYS A 421 41.31 -22.14 -16.12
C LYS A 421 40.09 -22.33 -15.22
N TYR A 422 38.94 -21.83 -15.67
CA TYR A 422 37.66 -21.93 -14.95
C TYR A 422 37.39 -23.33 -14.36
N GLU A 423 37.67 -24.39 -15.13
CA GLU A 423 37.48 -25.78 -14.68
C GLU A 423 38.40 -26.18 -13.51
N GLU A 424 39.63 -25.65 -13.47
CA GLU A 424 40.59 -25.90 -12.39
C GLU A 424 40.20 -25.09 -11.14
N PHE A 425 39.77 -23.85 -11.33
CA PHE A 425 39.27 -22.99 -10.25
C PHE A 425 38.05 -23.61 -9.55
N ILE A 426 37.09 -24.13 -10.32
CA ILE A 426 35.92 -24.82 -9.75
C ILE A 426 36.38 -26.03 -8.95
N LYS A 427 37.21 -26.91 -9.52
CA LYS A 427 37.68 -28.12 -8.81
C LYS A 427 38.43 -27.81 -7.52
N GLU A 428 39.19 -26.72 -7.48
CA GLU A 428 39.95 -26.31 -6.28
C GLU A 428 39.05 -25.69 -5.20
N LYS A 429 38.01 -24.95 -5.60
CA LYS A 429 37.17 -24.16 -4.68
C LYS A 429 35.80 -24.77 -4.40
N THR A 430 35.45 -25.88 -5.05
CA THR A 430 34.23 -26.63 -4.72
C THR A 430 34.28 -27.11 -3.28
N SER A 431 33.37 -26.58 -2.47
CA SER A 431 33.15 -27.03 -1.10
C SER A 431 32.12 -28.17 -1.06
N VAL A 432 32.04 -28.86 0.07
CA VAL A 432 30.95 -29.82 0.36
C VAL A 432 29.59 -29.10 0.47
N ASN A 433 29.61 -27.80 0.80
CA ASN A 433 28.41 -27.00 0.91
C ASN A 433 27.96 -26.52 -0.47
N ILE A 434 26.89 -27.13 -0.98
CA ILE A 434 26.37 -26.87 -2.32
C ILE A 434 26.02 -25.38 -2.55
N PHE A 435 25.71 -24.60 -1.50
CA PHE A 435 25.38 -23.17 -1.63
C PHE A 435 26.60 -22.27 -1.93
N GLU A 436 27.79 -22.69 -1.50
CA GLU A 436 29.04 -21.96 -1.76
C GLU A 436 29.51 -22.18 -3.20
N ASN A 437 29.16 -23.34 -3.78
CA ASN A 437 29.54 -23.71 -5.14
C ASN A 437 28.82 -22.85 -6.20
N ASP A 438 27.56 -22.46 -5.96
CA ASP A 438 26.80 -21.57 -6.86
C ASP A 438 27.35 -20.13 -6.92
N LEU A 439 28.30 -19.77 -6.05
CA LEU A 439 29.00 -18.47 -6.09
C LEU A 439 30.34 -18.56 -6.82
N LEU A 440 30.83 -19.76 -7.14
CA LEU A 440 32.14 -19.95 -7.77
C LEU A 440 32.20 -19.35 -9.17
N ASP A 441 31.12 -19.39 -9.94
CA ASP A 441 31.03 -18.72 -11.25
C ASP A 441 31.18 -17.21 -11.15
N GLN A 442 30.59 -16.62 -10.11
CA GLN A 442 30.69 -15.18 -9.87
C GLN A 442 32.06 -14.83 -9.30
N ALA A 443 32.60 -15.69 -8.43
CA ALA A 443 33.95 -15.55 -7.90
C ALA A 443 34.97 -15.60 -9.03
N TYR A 444 34.86 -16.54 -9.97
CA TYR A 444 35.78 -16.67 -11.11
C TYR A 444 35.87 -15.38 -11.95
N LYS A 445 34.79 -14.59 -12.08
CA LYS A 445 34.84 -13.28 -12.76
C LYS A 445 35.78 -12.27 -12.11
N PHE A 446 36.14 -12.44 -10.85
CA PHE A 446 37.16 -11.63 -10.16
C PHE A 446 38.59 -12.19 -10.33
N TRP A 447 38.68 -13.44 -10.75
CA TRP A 447 39.91 -14.20 -10.98
C TRP A 447 40.19 -14.46 -12.47
N GLU A 448 39.36 -13.91 -13.36
CA GLU A 448 39.53 -14.00 -14.82
C GLU A 448 40.84 -13.36 -15.25
N ASN A 449 41.47 -13.94 -16.28
CA ASN A 449 42.67 -13.37 -16.88
C ASN A 449 42.35 -12.06 -17.62
N ASP A 450 43.34 -11.16 -17.69
CA ASP A 450 43.14 -9.84 -18.34
C ASP A 450 42.72 -9.98 -19.82
N VAL A 451 43.17 -11.05 -20.50
CA VAL A 451 42.75 -11.37 -21.87
C VAL A 451 41.25 -11.68 -21.93
N ASP A 452 40.78 -12.65 -21.15
CA ASP A 452 39.36 -13.05 -21.08
C ASP A 452 38.47 -11.86 -20.67
N LYS A 453 38.96 -11.05 -19.71
CA LYS A 453 38.29 -9.82 -19.29
C LYS A 453 38.14 -8.82 -20.43
N THR A 454 39.21 -8.57 -21.19
CA THR A 454 39.15 -7.63 -22.32
C THR A 454 38.23 -8.13 -23.43
N GLU A 455 38.21 -9.42 -23.72
CA GLU A 455 37.32 -10.02 -24.72
C GLU A 455 35.86 -9.93 -24.29
N ARG A 456 35.56 -10.26 -23.03
CA ARG A 456 34.23 -10.11 -22.44
C ARG A 456 33.76 -8.65 -22.47
N LEU A 457 34.61 -7.70 -22.08
CA LEU A 457 34.28 -6.27 -22.10
C LEU A 457 34.09 -5.74 -23.52
N LYS A 458 34.93 -6.15 -24.48
CA LYS A 458 34.79 -5.80 -25.90
C LYS A 458 33.47 -6.33 -26.47
N LYS A 459 33.12 -7.58 -26.17
CA LYS A 459 31.83 -8.19 -26.58
C LYS A 459 30.64 -7.41 -26.02
N ILE A 460 30.65 -7.08 -24.73
CA ILE A 460 29.60 -6.28 -24.09
C ILE A 460 29.53 -4.87 -24.71
N TRP A 461 30.68 -4.24 -24.98
CA TRP A 461 30.74 -2.92 -25.59
C TRP A 461 30.16 -2.91 -27.01
N LEU A 462 30.49 -3.91 -27.84
CA LEU A 462 29.90 -4.08 -29.16
C LEU A 462 28.40 -4.32 -29.09
N ASP A 463 27.94 -5.23 -28.22
CA ASP A 463 26.51 -5.51 -28.05
C ASP A 463 25.75 -4.24 -27.64
N LEU A 464 26.31 -3.42 -26.75
CA LEU A 464 25.74 -2.13 -26.36
C LEU A 464 25.72 -1.12 -27.51
N LYS A 465 26.80 -1.04 -28.28
CA LYS A 465 26.91 -0.12 -29.42
C LYS A 465 25.97 -0.51 -30.54
N ARG A 466 25.83 -1.80 -30.83
CA ARG A 466 24.89 -2.37 -31.81
C ARG A 466 23.45 -2.05 -31.43
N LYS A 467 23.05 -2.31 -30.17
CA LYS A 467 21.72 -1.98 -29.64
C LYS A 467 21.41 -0.48 -29.72
N ASN A 468 22.41 0.38 -29.50
CA ASN A 468 22.24 1.84 -29.58
C ASN A 468 22.23 2.39 -31.02
N ALA A 469 23.01 1.79 -31.93
CA ALA A 469 23.21 2.31 -33.28
C ALA A 469 22.09 1.88 -34.24
N LEU A 470 21.57 0.65 -34.11
CA LEU A 470 20.52 0.12 -35.00
C LEU A 470 19.19 0.86 -34.88
N GLY A 471 18.92 1.54 -33.76
CA GLY A 471 17.71 2.37 -33.56
C GLY A 471 16.42 1.80 -34.16
N GLY A 472 16.23 0.49 -34.01
CA GLY A 472 15.16 -0.33 -34.57
C GLY A 472 14.72 -1.37 -33.52
N VAL A 473 14.13 -2.50 -33.91
CA VAL A 473 13.48 -3.51 -33.04
C VAL A 473 14.28 -3.93 -31.78
N ASP A 474 15.61 -3.83 -31.79
CA ASP A 474 16.50 -4.15 -30.65
C ASP A 474 16.97 -2.93 -29.82
N GLN A 475 16.57 -1.71 -30.19
CA GLN A 475 16.76 -0.55 -29.34
C GLN A 475 15.88 -0.77 -28.12
N ARG A 476 16.52 -0.87 -26.94
CA ARG A 476 15.78 -0.97 -25.67
C ARG A 476 14.70 0.08 -25.69
N THR A 477 13.45 -0.37 -25.54
CA THR A 477 12.36 0.56 -25.36
C THR A 477 12.69 1.43 -24.15
N THR A 478 12.19 2.65 -24.13
CA THR A 478 12.40 3.52 -22.97
C THR A 478 11.91 2.86 -21.68
N GLU A 479 10.87 2.03 -21.77
CA GLU A 479 10.35 1.24 -20.66
C GLU A 479 11.34 0.19 -20.16
N GLU A 480 11.98 -0.56 -21.05
CA GLU A 480 13.05 -1.50 -20.67
C GLU A 480 14.24 -0.79 -20.01
N GLN A 481 14.61 0.38 -20.53
CA GLN A 481 15.68 1.18 -19.95
C GLN A 481 15.31 1.70 -18.55
N ASP A 482 14.07 2.13 -18.36
CA ASP A 482 13.55 2.60 -17.07
C ASP A 482 13.51 1.43 -16.06
N GLN A 483 13.04 0.25 -16.48
CA GLN A 483 13.05 -0.98 -15.66
C GLN A 483 14.46 -1.37 -15.24
N LEU A 484 15.42 -1.37 -16.17
CA LEU A 484 16.82 -1.67 -15.87
C LEU A 484 17.43 -0.64 -14.93
N THR A 485 17.12 0.64 -15.11
CA THR A 485 17.58 1.70 -14.20
C THR A 485 17.05 1.46 -12.79
N GLY A 486 15.77 1.08 -12.66
CA GLY A 486 15.17 0.67 -11.40
C GLY A 486 15.90 -0.51 -10.76
N GLN A 487 16.15 -1.58 -11.52
CA GLN A 487 16.87 -2.76 -11.04
C GLN A 487 18.31 -2.43 -10.59
N ILE A 488 19.04 -1.60 -11.35
CA ILE A 488 20.41 -1.19 -11.01
C ILE A 488 20.42 -0.36 -9.72
N VAL A 489 19.48 0.58 -9.57
CA VAL A 489 19.35 1.38 -8.35
C VAL A 489 19.06 0.49 -7.14
N GLU A 490 18.14 -0.46 -7.25
CA GLU A 490 17.83 -1.42 -6.18
C GLU A 490 19.03 -2.31 -5.83
N LEU A 491 19.74 -2.84 -6.83
CA LEU A 491 20.95 -3.65 -6.59
C LEU A 491 22.05 -2.83 -5.92
N THR A 492 22.25 -1.59 -6.36
CA THR A 492 23.23 -0.66 -5.75
C THR A 492 22.90 -0.42 -4.28
N ARG A 493 21.62 -0.23 -3.95
CA ARG A 493 21.15 -0.08 -2.56
C ARG A 493 21.41 -1.33 -1.73
N LYS A 494 21.07 -2.51 -2.24
CA LYS A 494 21.33 -3.80 -1.57
C LYS A 494 22.82 -4.01 -1.28
N ILE A 495 23.68 -3.73 -2.27
CA ILE A 495 25.14 -3.86 -2.11
C ILE A 495 25.65 -2.90 -1.03
N ARG A 496 25.28 -1.60 -1.11
CA ARG A 496 25.69 -0.61 -0.10
C ARG A 496 25.27 -1.02 1.31
N PHE A 497 24.02 -1.44 1.45
CA PHE A 497 23.46 -1.89 2.72
C PHE A 497 24.25 -3.06 3.30
N ARG A 498 24.50 -4.12 2.50
CA ARG A 498 25.24 -5.31 2.95
C ARG A 498 26.70 -5.02 3.28
N VAL A 499 27.37 -4.17 2.50
CA VAL A 499 28.75 -3.74 2.79
C VAL A 499 28.80 -3.02 4.14
N ASP A 500 27.91 -2.05 4.37
CA ASP A 500 27.90 -1.29 5.61
C ASP A 500 27.44 -2.13 6.81
N GLN A 501 26.57 -3.12 6.63
CA GLN A 501 26.26 -4.12 7.65
C GLN A 501 27.50 -4.91 8.08
N GLU A 502 28.28 -5.41 7.13
CA GLU A 502 29.52 -6.14 7.43
C GLU A 502 30.56 -5.26 8.13
N LEU A 503 30.64 -3.97 7.79
CA LEU A 503 31.47 -3.02 8.52
C LEU A 503 31.00 -2.85 9.97
N VAL A 504 29.69 -2.63 10.17
CA VAL A 504 29.12 -2.43 11.51
C VAL A 504 29.24 -3.70 12.37
N LYS A 505 29.11 -4.90 11.81
CA LYS A 505 29.39 -6.18 12.52
C LYS A 505 30.82 -6.23 13.07
N ARG A 506 31.78 -5.70 12.31
CA ARG A 506 33.19 -5.61 12.69
C ARG A 506 33.49 -4.41 13.59
N ASN A 507 32.46 -3.70 14.07
CA ASN A 507 32.56 -2.45 14.82
C ASN A 507 33.31 -1.33 14.05
N ILE A 508 33.25 -1.35 12.71
CA ILE A 508 33.77 -0.29 11.84
C ILE A 508 32.61 0.64 11.47
N ASN A 509 32.88 1.94 11.35
CA ASN A 509 31.87 2.91 10.93
C ASN A 509 31.40 2.63 9.50
N PRO A 510 30.09 2.69 9.21
CA PRO A 510 29.57 2.49 7.86
C PRO A 510 30.03 3.62 6.92
N VAL A 511 30.27 3.30 5.66
CA VAL A 511 30.70 4.25 4.63
C VAL A 511 29.62 5.31 4.41
N PHE A 512 28.35 4.90 4.39
CA PHE A 512 27.20 5.78 4.16
C PHE A 512 26.41 6.05 5.45
N LYS A 513 27.10 6.48 6.52
CA LYS A 513 26.48 6.75 7.85
C LYS A 513 25.20 7.61 7.78
N ASN A 514 25.14 8.59 6.89
CA ASN A 514 23.97 9.46 6.76
C ASN A 514 22.70 8.73 6.30
N ASN A 515 22.83 7.66 5.51
CA ASN A 515 21.70 6.89 5.00
C ASN A 515 21.04 6.04 6.08
N TYR A 516 21.80 5.71 7.13
CA TYR A 516 21.37 4.77 8.17
C TYR A 516 21.09 5.43 9.52
N LYS A 517 21.02 6.76 9.58
CA LYS A 517 20.67 7.50 10.80
C LYS A 517 19.30 7.13 11.38
N ALA A 518 18.41 6.61 10.55
CA ALA A 518 17.06 6.21 10.94
C ALA A 518 16.99 4.81 11.58
N TYR A 519 18.10 4.05 11.60
CA TYR A 519 18.14 2.71 12.17
C TYR A 519 19.00 2.70 13.44
N ASP A 520 18.52 1.98 14.44
CA ASP A 520 19.37 1.59 15.56
C ASP A 520 20.37 0.52 15.11
N LYS A 521 21.51 0.40 15.82
CA LYS A 521 22.55 -0.58 15.48
C LYS A 521 22.00 -2.01 15.42
N GLU A 522 21.09 -2.35 16.33
CA GLU A 522 20.45 -3.67 16.37
C GLU A 522 19.50 -3.87 15.19
N GLU A 523 18.63 -2.89 14.91
CA GLU A 523 17.70 -2.91 13.77
C GLU A 523 18.45 -3.04 12.43
N PHE A 524 19.56 -2.32 12.29
CA PHE A 524 20.43 -2.37 11.12
C PHE A 524 21.09 -3.74 10.92
N LEU A 525 21.26 -4.55 11.97
CA LEU A 525 21.91 -5.86 11.90
C LEU A 525 20.93 -7.05 11.91
N VAL A 526 19.62 -6.82 11.95
CA VAL A 526 18.60 -7.88 12.08
C VAL A 526 18.72 -8.93 10.97
N ASP A 527 18.85 -8.52 9.71
CA ASP A 527 18.94 -9.43 8.56
C ASP A 527 20.39 -9.75 8.17
N ALA A 528 21.36 -9.31 8.98
CA ALA A 528 22.77 -9.43 8.62
C ALA A 528 23.24 -10.89 8.69
N ASN A 529 22.62 -11.72 9.53
CA ASN A 529 22.85 -13.17 9.59
C ASN A 529 21.84 -13.97 8.73
N MET A 530 20.79 -13.31 8.23
CA MET A 530 19.84 -13.94 7.33
C MET A 530 20.28 -13.77 5.89
N GLU A 531 20.66 -14.87 5.27
CA GLU A 531 20.91 -14.91 3.84
C GLU A 531 19.61 -15.22 3.11
N PHE A 532 18.76 -14.21 2.95
CA PHE A 532 17.55 -14.32 2.13
C PHE A 532 17.86 -14.90 0.73
N PHE A 533 19.05 -14.62 0.20
CA PHE A 533 19.55 -15.20 -1.03
C PHE A 533 19.72 -16.73 -1.00
N LYS A 534 20.15 -17.32 0.13
CA LYS A 534 20.21 -18.78 0.31
C LYS A 534 18.80 -19.39 0.31
N ILE A 535 17.86 -18.74 1.00
CA ILE A 535 16.45 -19.17 1.02
C ILE A 535 15.86 -19.09 -0.39
N LYS A 536 16.11 -17.98 -1.10
CA LYS A 536 15.69 -17.78 -2.50
C LYS A 536 16.22 -18.89 -3.40
N LYS A 537 17.53 -19.16 -3.36
CA LYS A 537 18.14 -20.27 -4.12
C LYS A 537 17.56 -21.64 -3.76
N LEU A 538 17.32 -21.90 -2.48
CA LEU A 538 16.72 -23.17 -2.04
C LEU A 538 15.31 -23.35 -2.61
N LEU A 539 14.50 -22.29 -2.60
CA LEU A 539 13.12 -22.32 -3.10
C LEU A 539 13.03 -22.32 -4.63
N GLU A 540 13.99 -21.71 -5.34
CA GLU A 540 14.07 -21.71 -6.81
C GLU A 540 14.55 -23.05 -7.38
N ARG A 541 15.15 -23.93 -6.57
CA ARG A 541 15.58 -25.25 -7.02
C ARG A 541 14.39 -26.15 -7.32
N ASN A 542 14.57 -27.02 -8.32
CA ASN A 542 13.54 -27.95 -8.73
C ASN A 542 13.17 -28.87 -7.55
N PRO A 543 11.89 -28.95 -7.15
CA PRO A 543 11.48 -29.79 -6.03
C PRO A 543 11.80 -31.27 -6.24
N LYS A 544 11.99 -31.73 -7.49
CA LYS A 544 12.41 -33.11 -7.77
C LYS A 544 13.82 -33.40 -7.25
N THR A 545 14.78 -32.50 -7.49
CA THR A 545 16.16 -32.68 -7.04
C THR A 545 16.31 -32.62 -5.52
N LEU A 546 15.36 -31.98 -4.84
CA LEU A 546 15.32 -31.91 -3.38
C LEU A 546 14.69 -33.16 -2.74
N LYS A 547 13.92 -33.95 -3.52
CA LYS A 547 13.32 -35.21 -3.05
C LYS A 547 14.31 -36.36 -3.04
N ASP A 548 15.35 -36.29 -3.88
CA ASP A 548 16.38 -37.32 -3.97
C ASP A 548 17.24 -37.41 -2.69
N ASP A 549 17.29 -36.33 -1.89
CA ASP A 549 17.88 -36.33 -0.55
C ASP A 549 16.79 -36.52 0.52
N PRO A 550 16.76 -37.67 1.23
CA PRO A 550 15.70 -37.97 2.19
C PRO A 550 15.67 -36.98 3.37
N LEU A 551 16.82 -36.46 3.80
CA LEU A 551 16.89 -35.49 4.91
C LEU A 551 16.30 -34.14 4.46
N LEU A 552 16.74 -33.69 3.28
CA LEU A 552 16.33 -32.42 2.70
C LEU A 552 14.84 -32.42 2.30
N SER A 553 14.30 -33.57 1.90
CA SER A 553 12.89 -33.71 1.50
C SER A 553 11.90 -33.47 2.64
N ILE A 554 12.18 -34.02 3.83
CA ILE A 554 11.35 -33.87 5.03
C ILE A 554 11.37 -32.42 5.49
N ASP A 555 12.57 -31.83 5.54
CA ASP A 555 12.72 -30.44 5.97
C ASP A 555 12.17 -29.45 4.94
N TYR A 556 12.22 -29.78 3.65
CA TYR A 556 11.58 -28.97 2.62
C TYR A 556 10.06 -28.88 2.80
N LEU A 557 9.37 -30.00 3.07
CA LEU A 557 7.92 -29.96 3.32
C LEU A 557 7.57 -29.12 4.55
N LYS A 558 8.36 -29.23 5.63
CA LYS A 558 8.21 -28.35 6.80
C LYS A 558 8.42 -26.88 6.44
N VAL A 559 9.42 -26.58 5.61
CA VAL A 559 9.67 -25.21 5.13
C VAL A 559 8.48 -24.70 4.32
N ILE A 560 7.92 -25.51 3.41
CA ILE A 560 6.75 -25.16 2.62
C ILE A 560 5.54 -24.85 3.53
N ASP A 561 5.30 -25.68 4.55
CA ASP A 561 4.21 -25.45 5.50
C ASP A 561 4.42 -24.17 6.34
N LEU A 562 5.67 -23.82 6.66
CA LEU A 562 6.01 -22.59 7.38
C LEU A 562 5.85 -21.33 6.53
N ILE A 563 6.15 -21.40 5.22
CA ILE A 563 6.03 -20.24 4.32
C ILE A 563 4.63 -20.11 3.70
N LYS A 564 3.78 -21.12 3.90
CA LYS A 564 2.40 -21.12 3.41
C LYS A 564 1.62 -19.96 4.01
N ARG A 565 0.96 -19.20 3.14
CA ARG A 565 0.21 -18.01 3.52
C ARG A 565 -1.09 -18.37 4.23
N ARG A 566 -1.37 -17.71 5.35
CA ARG A 566 -2.63 -17.80 6.08
C ARG A 566 -3.55 -16.65 5.64
N ARG A 567 -4.69 -17.00 5.06
CA ARG A 567 -5.71 -16.00 4.68
C ARG A 567 -6.65 -15.76 5.85
N LEU A 568 -6.90 -14.49 6.14
CA LEU A 568 -7.81 -14.00 7.17
C LEU A 568 -8.92 -13.23 6.46
N TYR A 569 -10.16 -13.58 6.76
CA TYR A 569 -11.32 -12.85 6.25
C TYR A 569 -11.59 -11.64 7.13
N GLU A 570 -11.68 -10.46 6.52
CA GLU A 570 -12.06 -9.23 7.22
C GLU A 570 -13.13 -8.49 6.39
N ASP A 571 -14.29 -8.29 7.00
CA ASP A 571 -15.39 -7.49 6.41
C ASP A 571 -15.20 -6.02 6.80
N ALA A 572 -14.23 -5.38 6.14
CA ALA A 572 -13.92 -3.97 6.31
C ALA A 572 -14.34 -3.19 5.05
N ASN A 573 -15.32 -2.30 5.21
CA ASN A 573 -15.82 -1.42 4.16
C ASN A 573 -15.59 0.04 4.54
N ASP A 574 -15.25 0.88 3.56
CA ASP A 574 -15.15 2.31 3.80
C ASP A 574 -16.54 2.92 3.73
N GLN A 575 -17.10 3.22 4.91
CA GLN A 575 -18.45 3.78 5.06
C GLN A 575 -18.60 5.16 4.40
N PHE A 576 -17.50 5.85 4.09
CA PHE A 576 -17.52 7.17 3.49
C PHE A 576 -17.21 7.16 2.00
N HIS A 577 -16.89 6.00 1.42
CA HIS A 577 -16.67 5.89 -0.01
C HIS A 577 -18.03 5.87 -0.74
N PRO A 578 -18.32 6.82 -1.65
CA PRO A 578 -19.66 7.00 -2.23
C PRO A 578 -20.24 5.76 -2.92
N HIS A 579 -19.37 4.93 -3.49
CA HIS A 579 -19.78 3.69 -4.17
C HIS A 579 -19.96 2.50 -3.21
N GLU A 580 -19.22 2.44 -2.08
CA GLU A 580 -19.29 1.32 -1.12
C GLU A 580 -20.35 1.57 -0.02
N GLN A 581 -20.75 2.82 0.18
CA GLN A 581 -21.69 3.23 1.23
C GLN A 581 -23.08 2.58 1.05
N TYR A 582 -23.54 2.43 -0.19
CA TYR A 582 -24.86 1.86 -0.50
C TYR A 582 -24.95 0.36 -0.20
N GLU A 583 -23.88 -0.40 -0.43
CA GLU A 583 -23.87 -1.85 -0.18
C GLU A 583 -23.74 -2.19 1.31
N SER A 584 -22.99 -1.39 2.06
CA SER A 584 -22.66 -1.70 3.46
C SER A 584 -23.69 -1.23 4.49
N THR A 585 -24.45 -0.16 4.20
CA THR A 585 -25.32 0.48 5.20
C THR A 585 -26.75 -0.07 5.20
N TYR A 586 -27.21 -0.64 4.08
CA TYR A 586 -28.60 -1.07 3.88
C TYR A 586 -28.69 -2.42 3.18
N LEU A 587 -28.01 -3.44 3.69
CA LEU A 587 -28.43 -4.81 3.38
C LEU A 587 -29.81 -5.00 4.02
N ASP A 588 -30.84 -4.95 3.18
CA ASP A 588 -32.20 -5.32 3.54
C ASP A 588 -32.16 -6.67 4.30
N PRO A 589 -32.78 -6.79 5.49
CA PRO A 589 -32.83 -8.05 6.24
C PRO A 589 -33.18 -9.24 5.35
N GLU A 590 -34.04 -9.05 4.35
CA GLU A 590 -34.37 -10.10 3.37
C GLU A 590 -33.16 -10.54 2.53
N VAL A 591 -32.37 -9.61 2.01
CA VAL A 591 -31.16 -9.93 1.23
C VAL A 591 -30.12 -10.62 2.11
N LYS A 592 -30.01 -10.20 3.38
CA LYS A 592 -29.12 -10.86 4.34
C LYS A 592 -29.56 -12.30 4.62
N ASP A 593 -30.85 -12.54 4.78
CA ASP A 593 -31.39 -13.88 5.04
C ASP A 593 -31.34 -14.76 3.78
N GLN A 594 -31.58 -14.21 2.58
CA GLN A 594 -31.33 -14.90 1.32
C GLN A 594 -29.87 -15.30 1.17
N LYS A 595 -28.92 -14.40 1.50
CA LYS A 595 -27.48 -14.71 1.45
C LYS A 595 -27.12 -15.81 2.45
N LYS A 596 -27.66 -15.78 3.67
CA LYS A 596 -27.50 -16.88 4.64
C LYS A 596 -28.05 -18.20 4.11
N GLN A 597 -29.25 -18.21 3.52
CA GLN A 597 -29.83 -19.42 2.94
C GLN A 597 -28.97 -19.99 1.80
N ILE A 598 -28.45 -19.12 0.92
CA ILE A 598 -27.52 -19.52 -0.14
C ILE A 598 -26.24 -20.10 0.45
N ASP A 599 -25.69 -19.50 1.51
CA ASP A 599 -24.48 -19.98 2.17
C ASP A 599 -24.72 -21.30 2.93
N GLU A 600 -25.89 -21.49 3.53
CA GLU A 600 -26.32 -22.75 4.14
C GLU A 600 -26.48 -23.85 3.09
N LEU A 601 -27.11 -23.56 1.95
CA LEU A 601 -27.21 -24.49 0.82
C LEU A 601 -25.83 -24.88 0.28
N ARG A 602 -24.91 -23.93 0.15
CA ARG A 602 -23.53 -24.20 -0.28
C ARG A 602 -22.78 -25.07 0.73
N LYS A 603 -22.95 -24.83 2.04
CA LYS A 603 -22.36 -25.67 3.09
C LYS A 603 -22.92 -27.08 3.07
N ALA A 604 -24.24 -27.23 2.89
CA ALA A 604 -24.89 -28.53 2.76
C ALA A 604 -24.38 -29.28 1.52
N GLN A 605 -24.25 -28.61 0.37
CA GLN A 605 -23.66 -29.20 -0.84
C GLN A 605 -22.19 -29.61 -0.63
N ALA A 606 -21.38 -28.76 0.03
CA ALA A 606 -20.00 -29.08 0.32
C ALA A 606 -19.87 -30.30 1.25
N PHE A 607 -20.75 -30.43 2.24
CA PHE A 607 -20.80 -31.57 3.15
C PHE A 607 -21.19 -32.86 2.43
N MET A 608 -22.20 -32.82 1.56
CA MET A 608 -22.59 -33.97 0.73
C MET A 608 -21.44 -34.43 -0.18
N ASN A 609 -20.75 -33.49 -0.83
CA ASN A 609 -19.60 -33.82 -1.68
C ASN A 609 -18.43 -34.44 -0.89
N GLN A 610 -18.22 -34.04 0.37
CA GLN A 610 -17.20 -34.66 1.23
C GLN A 610 -17.54 -36.11 1.57
N LEU A 611 -18.80 -36.39 1.92
CA LEU A 611 -19.27 -37.75 2.21
C LEU A 611 -19.08 -38.69 1.00
N ASP A 612 -19.39 -38.22 -0.20
CA ASP A 612 -19.20 -39.00 -1.42
C ASP A 612 -17.71 -39.29 -1.70
N THR A 613 -16.83 -38.34 -1.37
CA THR A 613 -15.38 -38.52 -1.52
C THR A 613 -14.83 -39.53 -0.52
N GLU A 614 -15.28 -39.48 0.74
CA GLU A 614 -14.85 -40.41 1.79
C GLU A 614 -15.36 -41.84 1.56
N GLN A 615 -16.60 -42.00 1.05
CA GLN A 615 -17.16 -43.29 0.68
C GLN A 615 -16.46 -43.94 -0.52
N LEU A 616 -15.95 -43.15 -1.48
CA LEU A 616 -15.12 -43.71 -2.56
C LEU A 616 -13.73 -44.15 -2.09
N THR A 617 -13.18 -43.54 -1.03
CA THR A 617 -11.83 -43.88 -0.53
C THR A 617 -11.78 -45.00 0.51
N THR A 618 -12.90 -45.35 1.14
CA THR A 618 -12.94 -46.37 2.22
C THR A 618 -13.30 -47.79 1.74
N GLY A 619 -13.43 -48.02 0.43
CA GLY A 619 -13.74 -49.34 -0.16
C GLY A 619 -12.55 -50.15 -0.69
N GLY A 620 -11.31 -49.71 -0.48
CA GLY A 620 -10.13 -50.27 -1.16
C GLY A 620 -8.99 -50.70 -0.25
N ASP A 621 -9.27 -51.41 0.83
CA ASP A 621 -8.25 -52.08 1.64
C ASP A 621 -7.90 -53.43 0.98
N SER A 622 -7.13 -53.38 -0.10
CA SER A 622 -6.43 -54.54 -0.64
C SER A 622 -5.09 -54.09 -1.20
N ALA A 623 -4.04 -54.45 -0.48
CA ALA A 623 -2.66 -54.40 -0.93
C ALA A 623 -2.54 -55.07 -2.31
N LEU A 624 -2.12 -54.32 -3.34
CA LEU A 624 -1.61 -54.89 -4.58
C LEU A 624 -0.61 -53.93 -5.22
N LEU A 625 0.50 -54.50 -5.67
CA LEU A 625 1.56 -53.87 -6.45
C LEU A 625 0.97 -53.11 -7.64
N GLU A 626 1.29 -51.82 -7.77
CA GLU A 626 0.92 -51.00 -8.92
C GLU A 626 1.86 -51.30 -10.10
N ASP A 627 1.38 -52.16 -11.00
CA ASP A 627 1.86 -52.31 -12.37
C ASP A 627 1.27 -51.22 -13.30
N GLU A 628 1.99 -50.91 -14.37
CA GLU A 628 1.82 -49.85 -15.39
C GLU A 628 0.45 -49.73 -16.10
N GLU A 629 -0.57 -50.50 -15.72
CA GLU A 629 -1.86 -50.55 -16.44
C GLU A 629 -2.85 -49.44 -16.04
N THR A 630 -2.67 -48.78 -14.88
CA THR A 630 -3.58 -47.70 -14.43
C THR A 630 -3.39 -46.38 -15.19
N GLU A 631 -2.19 -46.13 -15.74
CA GLU A 631 -1.95 -44.95 -16.60
C GLU A 631 -2.73 -45.01 -17.93
N ALA A 632 -2.94 -46.21 -18.49
CA ALA A 632 -3.67 -46.37 -19.73
C ALA A 632 -5.17 -46.04 -19.55
N GLN A 633 -5.77 -46.46 -18.44
CA GLN A 633 -7.17 -46.14 -18.15
C GLN A 633 -7.37 -44.65 -17.87
N VAL A 634 -6.48 -44.00 -17.12
CA VAL A 634 -6.55 -42.55 -16.85
C VAL A 634 -6.37 -41.71 -18.12
N ARG A 635 -5.58 -42.18 -19.10
CA ARG A 635 -5.48 -41.52 -20.41
C ARG A 635 -6.76 -41.65 -21.25
N THR A 636 -7.47 -42.77 -21.14
CA THR A 636 -8.74 -42.96 -21.87
C THR A 636 -9.90 -42.14 -21.29
N THR A 637 -9.95 -41.98 -19.97
CA THR A 637 -10.98 -41.15 -19.31
C THR A 637 -10.78 -39.67 -19.60
N LYS A 638 -9.54 -39.16 -19.49
CA LYS A 638 -9.20 -37.76 -19.87
C LYS A 638 -9.57 -37.44 -21.32
N LYS A 639 -9.32 -38.36 -22.26
CA LYS A 639 -9.66 -38.17 -23.68
C LYS A 639 -11.18 -38.15 -23.92
N LYS A 640 -11.96 -38.84 -23.09
CA LYS A 640 -13.42 -38.79 -23.13
C LYS A 640 -13.95 -37.48 -22.56
N GLU A 641 -13.41 -37.02 -21.44
CA GLU A 641 -13.73 -35.73 -20.83
C GLU A 641 -13.40 -34.55 -21.76
N GLU A 642 -12.25 -34.56 -22.43
CA GLU A 642 -11.89 -33.52 -23.41
C GLU A 642 -12.85 -33.48 -24.61
N ARG A 643 -13.32 -34.64 -25.07
CA ARG A 643 -14.33 -34.73 -26.14
C ARG A 643 -15.70 -34.19 -25.69
N GLU A 644 -16.09 -34.44 -24.46
CA GLU A 644 -17.34 -33.89 -23.90
C GLU A 644 -17.23 -32.38 -23.67
N LYS A 645 -16.09 -31.90 -23.17
CA LYS A 645 -15.81 -30.45 -23.04
C LYS A 645 -15.82 -29.73 -24.39
N ALA A 646 -15.27 -30.35 -25.44
CA ALA A 646 -15.32 -29.81 -26.80
C ALA A 646 -16.75 -29.77 -27.38
N LYS A 647 -17.59 -30.76 -27.05
CA LYS A 647 -19.03 -30.76 -27.42
C LYS A 647 -19.79 -29.64 -26.70
N LEU A 648 -19.54 -29.45 -25.41
CA LEU A 648 -20.13 -28.37 -24.61
C LEU A 648 -19.72 -26.99 -25.13
N MET A 649 -18.44 -26.77 -25.44
CA MET A 649 -17.98 -25.52 -26.06
C MET A 649 -18.70 -25.24 -27.39
N LYS A 650 -18.86 -26.25 -28.26
CA LYS A 650 -19.63 -26.09 -29.50
C LYS A 650 -21.10 -25.74 -29.27
N GLN A 651 -21.72 -26.27 -28.21
CA GLN A 651 -23.09 -25.91 -27.84
C GLN A 651 -23.19 -24.47 -27.34
N PHE A 652 -22.21 -24.01 -26.55
CA PHE A 652 -22.13 -22.62 -26.11
C PHE A 652 -21.92 -21.64 -27.27
N ASP A 653 -21.01 -21.95 -28.20
CA ASP A 653 -20.80 -21.12 -29.40
C ASP A 653 -22.06 -21.05 -30.27
N ALA A 654 -22.79 -22.16 -30.41
CA ALA A 654 -24.05 -22.19 -31.15
C ALA A 654 -25.14 -21.34 -30.47
N LEU A 655 -25.22 -21.37 -29.13
CA LEU A 655 -26.14 -20.53 -28.36
C LEU A 655 -25.77 -19.05 -28.44
N ALA A 656 -24.48 -18.71 -28.37
CA ALA A 656 -24.00 -17.34 -28.53
C ALA A 656 -24.34 -16.79 -29.93
N GLN A 657 -24.13 -17.57 -30.99
CA GLN A 657 -24.52 -17.21 -32.35
C GLN A 657 -26.04 -17.07 -32.52
N GLN A 658 -26.84 -17.89 -31.83
CA GLN A 658 -28.30 -17.72 -31.82
C GLN A 658 -28.72 -16.43 -31.12
N TYR A 659 -28.06 -16.09 -30.01
CA TYR A 659 -28.33 -14.88 -29.24
C TYR A 659 -27.96 -13.60 -30.02
N GLU A 660 -26.83 -13.60 -30.73
CA GLU A 660 -26.47 -12.50 -31.63
C GLU A 660 -27.47 -12.34 -32.78
N LYS A 661 -27.98 -13.46 -33.32
CA LYS A 661 -29.00 -13.44 -34.38
C LYS A 661 -30.35 -12.94 -33.87
N SER A 662 -30.74 -13.25 -32.63
CA SER A 662 -31.97 -12.72 -32.03
C SER A 662 -31.85 -11.23 -31.72
N ASN A 663 -30.73 -10.76 -31.18
CA ASN A 663 -30.52 -9.34 -30.88
C ASN A 663 -30.47 -8.48 -32.15
N LYS A 664 -29.88 -8.98 -33.25
CA LYS A 664 -29.94 -8.31 -34.56
C LYS A 664 -31.35 -8.24 -35.14
N LYS A 665 -32.26 -9.15 -34.79
CA LYS A 665 -33.67 -9.06 -35.18
C LYS A 665 -34.42 -8.01 -34.36
N ILE A 666 -34.15 -7.92 -33.05
CA ILE A 666 -34.82 -6.97 -32.15
C ILE A 666 -34.43 -5.51 -32.49
N LEU A 667 -33.15 -5.25 -32.77
CA LEU A 667 -32.71 -3.90 -33.18
C LEU A 667 -33.34 -3.43 -34.51
N ASN A 668 -33.68 -4.35 -35.42
CA ASN A 668 -34.32 -3.98 -36.69
C ASN A 668 -35.84 -3.77 -36.59
N THR A 669 -36.46 -4.16 -35.47
CA THR A 669 -37.88 -3.92 -35.21
C THR A 669 -38.15 -2.65 -34.40
N GLU A 670 -37.23 -2.23 -33.52
CA GLU A 670 -37.41 -1.01 -32.72
C GLU A 670 -37.30 0.29 -33.55
N ASP A 671 -36.57 0.28 -34.67
CA ASP A 671 -36.45 1.43 -35.58
C ASP A 671 -37.71 1.70 -36.45
N LYS A 672 -38.77 0.89 -36.34
CA LYS A 672 -40.00 1.06 -37.15
C LYS A 672 -41.25 1.48 -36.37
N GLU A 673 -41.25 1.47 -35.03
CA GLU A 673 -42.46 1.77 -34.25
C GLU A 673 -42.42 3.06 -33.41
N THR A 674 -41.32 3.82 -33.42
CA THR A 674 -41.20 5.07 -32.65
C THR A 674 -40.91 6.32 -33.48
N VAL A 675 -41.49 6.44 -34.68
CA VAL A 675 -41.55 7.72 -35.43
C VAL A 675 -42.97 7.99 -35.93
N GLY A 676 -43.90 8.11 -34.98
CA GLY A 676 -45.18 8.78 -35.18
C GLY A 676 -45.09 10.21 -34.68
N GLN A 677 -45.25 11.19 -35.60
CA GLN A 677 -45.35 12.63 -35.37
C GLN A 677 -44.03 13.42 -35.23
N MET A 678 -43.48 13.86 -36.37
CA MET A 678 -43.34 15.30 -36.65
C MET A 678 -43.03 15.53 -38.13
N LYS A 679 -44.01 16.07 -38.86
CA LYS A 679 -43.83 16.57 -40.23
C LYS A 679 -43.09 17.91 -40.16
N LYS A 680 -41.85 17.98 -40.65
CA LYS A 680 -41.32 19.17 -41.32
C LYS A 680 -40.51 18.76 -42.54
N SER A 681 -40.94 19.30 -43.67
CA SER A 681 -40.41 19.10 -45.01
C SER A 681 -39.11 19.88 -45.21
N THR A 682 -38.04 19.21 -45.64
CA THR A 682 -36.97 19.85 -46.43
C THR A 682 -36.41 18.90 -47.48
N LYS A 683 -36.23 19.46 -48.68
CA LYS A 683 -35.93 18.81 -49.96
C LYS A 683 -34.59 18.06 -49.95
N LYS A 684 -34.60 16.84 -50.51
CA LYS A 684 -33.42 16.06 -50.90
C LYS A 684 -32.68 16.72 -52.06
N LYS A 685 -31.39 17.05 -51.88
CA LYS A 685 -30.40 17.13 -52.96
C LYS A 685 -29.74 15.75 -53.09
N LYS A 686 -29.79 15.16 -54.28
CA LYS A 686 -29.10 13.92 -54.63
C LYS A 686 -27.65 14.29 -54.99
N GLU A 687 -26.68 13.87 -54.18
CA GLU A 687 -25.30 13.75 -54.65
C GLU A 687 -25.07 12.33 -55.16
N LYS A 688 -24.58 12.26 -56.41
CA LYS A 688 -24.15 11.04 -57.08
C LYS A 688 -22.68 10.83 -56.71
N THR A 689 -22.37 9.78 -55.97
CA THR A 689 -20.99 9.31 -55.84
C THR A 689 -20.61 8.51 -57.08
N LEU A 690 -19.89 9.16 -57.98
CA LEU A 690 -19.05 8.58 -59.02
C LEU A 690 -17.72 8.16 -58.37
N GLY A 691 -17.29 6.92 -58.54
CA GLY A 691 -16.00 6.47 -58.01
C GLY A 691 -15.73 4.99 -58.21
N SER A 692 -15.84 4.51 -59.44
CA SER A 692 -15.36 3.19 -59.83
C SER A 692 -14.19 3.33 -60.79
N LYS A 693 -13.20 2.43 -60.62
CA LYS A 693 -12.08 2.10 -61.53
C LYS A 693 -10.85 3.00 -61.47
N LEU A 694 -9.81 2.49 -60.81
CA LEU A 694 -8.42 2.64 -61.24
C LEU A 694 -7.62 1.42 -60.74
N ARG A 695 -7.58 0.37 -61.58
CA ARG A 695 -6.57 -0.71 -61.51
C ARG A 695 -5.39 -0.24 -62.36
N LEU A 696 -4.28 0.14 -61.73
CA LEU A 696 -3.02 0.40 -62.40
C LEU A 696 -2.37 -0.93 -62.82
N LYS A 697 -2.16 -1.09 -64.13
CA LYS A 697 -1.27 -2.08 -64.73
C LYS A 697 0.12 -1.44 -64.79
N GLU A 698 1.10 -2.00 -64.09
CA GLU A 698 2.50 -1.67 -64.30
C GLU A 698 3.02 -2.38 -65.56
N LYS A 699 3.49 -1.58 -66.52
CA LYS A 699 4.22 -2.03 -67.71
C LYS A 699 5.70 -2.18 -67.36
N LYS A 700 6.25 -3.35 -67.68
CA LYS A 700 7.69 -3.57 -67.81
C LYS A 700 8.27 -2.66 -68.89
N VAL A 701 9.32 -1.92 -68.55
CA VAL A 701 10.29 -1.33 -69.49
C VAL A 701 11.66 -1.83 -69.06
N GLY A 702 12.34 -2.54 -69.96
CA GLY A 702 13.72 -3.00 -69.77
C GLY A 702 14.72 -1.91 -70.12
N PRO A 703 16.00 -2.06 -69.73
CA PRO A 703 17.06 -1.16 -70.14
C PRO A 703 17.86 -1.73 -71.32
N GLU A 704 18.08 -0.90 -72.34
CA GLU A 704 19.25 -1.00 -73.23
C GLU A 704 20.16 0.23 -73.01
N LYS A 705 21.39 -0.07 -72.58
CA LYS A 705 22.70 0.51 -72.94
C LYS A 705 22.81 2.04 -73.09
N LYS A 706 23.59 2.65 -72.18
CA LYS A 706 25.02 2.97 -72.39
C LYS A 706 25.69 3.31 -71.08
#